data_AF-A0A6M1ZU15-F1
#
_entry.id   AF-A0A6M1ZU15-F1
#
_cell.length_a   1.000
_cell.length_b   1.000
_cell.length_c   1.000
_cell.angle_alpha   90.00
_cell.angle_beta   90.00
_cell.angle_gamma   90.00
#
_symmetry.space_group_name_H-M   'P 1'
#
loop_
_entity.id
_entity.type
_entity.pdbx_description
1 polymer ?
#
loop_
_entity_poly.entity_id
_entity_poly.type
_entity_poly.pdbx_seq_one_letter_code
_entity_poly.pdbx_strand_id
1 'polypeptide(L)'
;MTKTYHFIGIGGIGMSALAKILLQKKMIVKGSDVKFNQQIVFFKKNKAKIFLSHKKDNISKKDIVVFSTAINKQKNVEYLQAKKFKLQMYHRSDLLNEIMDGYNKILITGSHGKTTTTSLMSYVFTKANLDPSFVIGGISKAHNTNAHLGKGKYFIAESDESDGSFLKTKASCAIVTNLDEEHLNYWKTFANLEKAYIKFFDLIDNKETLLWCKDCKNLDEISPKGISYGFSKKADAVCSNVKQKGFFTYFDIKYKNRIYKDIQLNMIGNHSVLNALSVFVLSLNLGLDENIIRDAFKMFLGTKRRVDKIGTHLKIDFLDDYAHHPNEIKATLNAIRSAEKERKIIAIFQPHRYSRLKDTIEGLKDAFKDVDELIITDIYSAGEEKDKIIDEKYLESFLKETTKFVKYVPDEYLNIYLKEHLEIYDLVVALGAGDISYKIREFFKEFSKNKRKIEVAILFGGRSNEHEVTISSTKNYLKLFDKNIFSLKYFKIKKDGKWLYSENDFLEYDYEYTLDISFFKMLKKLVDSDLVFPIFHGPLGEDGMIAGFLETLNLPYLGADYKSSSLSMDKAFCKNIAKINKIKIVDFLEINILDYKKNMKKIISKIIKKLGLDLCIKANSLGSSIGIFFSNDEKSLIEKIEKCFEYDDNIIIEKKVIANELNVSIIGNADIYVSKPFLLHTKNIFFDYEKKYLTKNTKIEKPDKISLKKEEEVKELARQLYQVLKLKGFARIDFFINENEEIYFNEINPTPGFASENSIFIKMLLLEMTNTQIIDRLIISSLNKNRLLKKLEKKR
;
A
#
# COMPACT_ATOMS: atom_id res chain seq x y z
N MET A 1 50.49 -24.33 -7.34
CA MET A 1 50.45 -22.85 -7.30
C MET A 1 49.02 -22.40 -7.15
N THR A 2 48.72 -21.49 -6.24
CA THR A 2 47.38 -20.93 -6.04
C THR A 2 46.97 -20.15 -7.30
N LYS A 3 45.84 -20.51 -7.93
CA LYS A 3 45.33 -19.84 -9.14
C LYS A 3 44.87 -18.42 -8.80
N THR A 4 45.25 -17.44 -9.63
CA THR A 4 44.83 -16.03 -9.49
C THR A 4 43.80 -15.70 -10.55
N TYR A 5 42.59 -15.31 -10.13
CA TYR A 5 41.51 -14.91 -11.02
C TYR A 5 41.44 -13.39 -11.12
N HIS A 6 41.53 -12.86 -12.34
CA HIS A 6 41.37 -11.44 -12.65
C HIS A 6 40.02 -11.18 -13.32
N PHE A 7 39.15 -10.44 -12.67
CA PHE A 7 37.83 -10.07 -13.19
C PHE A 7 37.89 -8.71 -13.89
N ILE A 8 37.49 -8.65 -15.16
CA ILE A 8 37.28 -7.40 -15.89
C ILE A 8 35.82 -6.97 -15.71
N GLY A 9 35.58 -5.87 -15.00
CA GLY A 9 34.24 -5.42 -14.60
C GLY A 9 33.74 -6.11 -13.32
N ILE A 10 34.61 -6.25 -12.31
CA ILE A 10 34.32 -6.98 -11.07
C ILE A 10 33.18 -6.36 -10.23
N GLY A 11 32.87 -5.07 -10.44
CA GLY A 11 31.81 -4.36 -9.75
C GLY A 11 30.40 -4.71 -10.24
N GLY A 12 30.26 -5.41 -11.37
CA GLY A 12 28.98 -5.87 -11.89
C GLY A 12 28.32 -6.93 -10.99
N ILE A 13 26.99 -6.98 -10.94
CA ILE A 13 26.27 -7.87 -10.02
C ILE A 13 26.57 -9.35 -10.26
N GLY A 14 26.56 -9.80 -11.52
CA GLY A 14 26.89 -11.19 -11.86
C GLY A 14 28.38 -11.52 -11.68
N MET A 15 29.28 -10.56 -11.96
CA MET A 15 30.73 -10.76 -11.81
C MET A 15 31.14 -10.84 -10.35
N SER A 16 30.60 -9.93 -9.51
CA SER A 16 30.86 -9.90 -8.08
C SER A 16 30.37 -11.18 -7.37
N ALA A 17 29.26 -11.78 -7.83
CA ALA A 17 28.78 -13.05 -7.28
C ALA A 17 29.82 -14.18 -7.42
N LEU A 18 30.38 -14.37 -8.63
CA LEU A 18 31.37 -15.42 -8.89
C LEU A 18 32.69 -15.14 -8.15
N ALA A 19 33.14 -13.89 -8.16
CA ALA A 19 34.34 -13.47 -7.43
C ALA A 19 34.22 -13.73 -5.92
N LYS A 20 33.03 -13.54 -5.32
CA LYS A 20 32.76 -13.89 -3.92
C LYS A 20 32.89 -15.39 -3.65
N ILE A 21 32.34 -16.23 -4.52
CA ILE A 21 32.46 -17.69 -4.39
C ILE A 21 33.93 -18.12 -4.48
N LEU A 22 34.69 -17.56 -5.41
CA LEU A 22 36.13 -17.88 -5.52
C LEU A 22 36.91 -17.46 -4.27
N LEU A 23 36.60 -16.31 -3.68
CA LEU A 23 37.17 -15.92 -2.38
C LEU A 23 36.81 -16.92 -1.27
N GLN A 24 35.56 -17.40 -1.22
CA GLN A 24 35.13 -18.42 -0.26
C GLN A 24 35.81 -19.78 -0.50
N LYS A 25 36.11 -20.12 -1.76
CA LYS A 25 36.98 -21.26 -2.14
C LYS A 25 38.47 -21.03 -1.85
N LYS A 26 38.84 -19.90 -1.22
CA LYS A 26 40.22 -19.51 -0.89
C LYS A 26 41.13 -19.30 -2.11
N MET A 27 40.55 -18.97 -3.27
CA MET A 27 41.30 -18.56 -4.46
C MET A 27 41.75 -17.10 -4.36
N ILE A 28 42.82 -16.73 -5.08
CA ILE A 28 43.27 -15.35 -5.15
C ILE A 28 42.41 -14.61 -6.17
N VAL A 29 41.72 -13.55 -5.73
CA VAL A 29 40.86 -12.72 -6.60
C VAL A 29 41.42 -11.31 -6.71
N LYS A 30 41.50 -10.82 -7.94
CA LYS A 30 41.73 -9.42 -8.28
C LYS A 30 40.79 -8.99 -9.40
N GLY A 31 40.67 -7.70 -9.65
CA GLY A 31 39.85 -7.24 -10.77
C GLY A 31 39.84 -5.75 -10.98
N SER A 32 39.30 -5.33 -12.11
CA SER A 32 39.16 -3.94 -12.52
C SER A 32 37.70 -3.54 -12.67
N ASP A 33 37.38 -2.29 -12.39
CA ASP A 33 36.10 -1.66 -12.75
C ASP A 33 36.31 -0.16 -12.96
N VAL A 34 35.46 0.47 -13.76
CA VAL A 34 35.50 1.92 -14.00
C VAL A 34 34.66 2.70 -12.99
N LYS A 35 33.65 2.07 -12.39
CA LYS A 35 32.76 2.72 -11.41
C LYS A 35 33.03 2.19 -10.00
N PHE A 36 33.17 3.10 -9.05
CA PHE A 36 33.24 2.74 -7.64
C PHE A 36 31.83 2.44 -7.11
N ASN A 37 31.64 1.27 -6.47
CA ASN A 37 30.33 0.86 -5.93
C ASN A 37 30.47 -0.02 -4.67
N GLN A 38 29.35 -0.43 -4.06
CA GLN A 38 29.35 -1.25 -2.83
C GLN A 38 30.05 -2.61 -2.99
N GLN A 39 30.04 -3.23 -4.18
CA GLN A 39 30.76 -4.48 -4.42
C GLN A 39 32.27 -4.26 -4.38
N ILE A 40 32.75 -3.14 -4.92
CA ILE A 40 34.16 -2.75 -4.84
C ILE A 40 34.61 -2.57 -3.39
N VAL A 41 33.79 -1.92 -2.57
CA VAL A 41 34.05 -1.77 -1.12
C VAL A 41 34.18 -3.15 -0.45
N PHE A 42 33.27 -4.08 -0.74
CA PHE A 42 33.33 -5.44 -0.22
C PHE A 42 34.66 -6.13 -0.58
N PHE A 43 35.09 -6.07 -1.83
CA PHE A 43 36.32 -6.74 -2.26
C PHE A 43 37.58 -6.13 -1.66
N LYS A 44 37.66 -4.79 -1.56
CA LYS A 44 38.75 -4.12 -0.87
C LYS A 44 38.85 -4.53 0.60
N LYS A 45 37.71 -4.59 1.31
CA LYS A 45 37.65 -5.05 2.71
C LYS A 45 38.11 -6.51 2.86
N ASN A 46 37.84 -7.36 1.86
CA ASN A 46 38.28 -8.75 1.82
C ASN A 46 39.67 -8.93 1.18
N LYS A 47 40.50 -7.88 1.14
CA LYS A 47 41.90 -7.90 0.68
C LYS A 47 42.09 -8.34 -0.79
N ALA A 48 41.04 -8.30 -1.61
CA ALA A 48 41.18 -8.50 -3.05
C ALA A 48 41.79 -7.25 -3.70
N LYS A 49 42.70 -7.43 -4.66
CA LYS A 49 43.35 -6.30 -5.35
C LYS A 49 42.41 -5.72 -6.41
N ILE A 50 41.97 -4.48 -6.22
CA ILE A 50 41.02 -3.80 -7.12
C ILE A 50 41.66 -2.61 -7.83
N PHE A 51 41.44 -2.52 -9.14
CA PHE A 51 41.87 -1.42 -10.00
C PHE A 51 40.68 -0.58 -10.49
N LEU A 52 40.73 0.74 -10.31
CA LEU A 52 39.64 1.66 -10.72
C LEU A 52 39.79 2.21 -12.15
N SER A 53 40.45 1.44 -13.01
CA SER A 53 40.63 1.73 -14.43
C SER A 53 41.08 0.48 -15.15
N HIS A 54 40.85 0.41 -16.46
CA HIS A 54 41.38 -0.65 -17.30
C HIS A 54 42.77 -0.28 -17.80
N LYS A 55 43.80 -1.02 -17.37
CA LYS A 55 45.20 -0.84 -17.78
C LYS A 55 45.84 -2.18 -18.10
N LYS A 56 46.72 -2.23 -19.10
CA LYS A 56 47.43 -3.47 -19.51
C LYS A 56 48.17 -4.11 -18.32
N ASP A 57 48.77 -3.29 -17.47
CA ASP A 57 49.58 -3.71 -16.32
C ASP A 57 48.76 -4.36 -15.20
N ASN A 58 47.42 -4.26 -15.25
CA ASN A 58 46.56 -4.96 -14.31
C ASN A 58 46.61 -6.49 -14.54
N ILE A 59 46.94 -6.92 -15.77
CA ILE A 59 47.04 -8.33 -16.18
C ILE A 59 48.48 -8.85 -16.03
N SER A 60 48.63 -9.99 -15.38
CA SER A 60 49.89 -10.70 -15.15
C SER A 60 49.91 -12.02 -15.91
N LYS A 61 51.10 -12.51 -16.29
CA LYS A 61 51.27 -13.75 -17.09
C LYS A 61 50.78 -15.06 -16.44
N LYS A 62 50.38 -15.01 -15.16
CA LYS A 62 49.90 -16.16 -14.38
C LYS A 62 48.41 -16.10 -14.06
N ASP A 63 47.70 -15.09 -14.57
CA ASP A 63 46.28 -14.90 -14.26
C ASP A 63 45.38 -15.82 -15.10
N ILE A 64 44.23 -16.14 -14.51
CA ILE A 64 43.04 -16.61 -15.20
C ILE A 64 42.09 -15.42 -15.32
N VAL A 65 41.64 -15.09 -16.53
CA VAL A 65 40.86 -13.87 -16.77
C VAL A 65 39.38 -14.20 -16.90
N VAL A 66 38.54 -13.47 -16.17
CA VAL A 66 37.08 -13.61 -16.21
C VAL A 66 36.47 -12.32 -16.76
N PHE A 67 35.58 -12.44 -17.74
CA PHE A 67 34.92 -11.28 -18.38
C PHE A 67 33.42 -11.54 -18.60
N SER A 68 32.65 -10.46 -18.80
CA SER A 68 31.22 -10.52 -19.10
C SER A 68 30.91 -9.99 -20.51
N THR A 69 29.65 -10.13 -20.94
CA THR A 69 29.13 -9.59 -22.20
C THR A 69 29.26 -8.07 -22.31
N ALA A 70 29.30 -7.35 -21.17
CA ALA A 70 29.48 -5.89 -21.15
C ALA A 70 30.88 -5.43 -21.57
N ILE A 71 31.87 -6.33 -21.61
CA ILE A 71 33.24 -5.98 -21.99
C ILE A 71 33.39 -5.98 -23.51
N ASN A 72 33.70 -4.80 -24.07
CA ASN A 72 34.04 -4.67 -25.48
C ASN A 72 35.39 -5.35 -25.77
N LYS A 73 35.34 -6.54 -26.39
CA LYS A 73 36.50 -7.39 -26.68
C LYS A 73 37.51 -6.77 -27.66
N GLN A 74 37.09 -5.79 -28.45
CA GLN A 74 37.94 -5.10 -29.42
C GLN A 74 38.66 -3.89 -28.83
N LYS A 75 38.07 -3.24 -27.81
CA LYS A 75 38.61 -2.01 -27.22
C LYS A 75 39.22 -2.20 -25.83
N ASN A 76 38.80 -3.21 -25.06
CA ASN A 76 39.26 -3.36 -23.69
C ASN A 76 40.72 -3.81 -23.62
N VAL A 77 41.58 -2.95 -23.09
CA VAL A 77 43.04 -3.15 -23.05
C VAL A 77 43.47 -4.34 -22.20
N GLU A 78 42.73 -4.70 -21.15
CA GLU A 78 43.01 -5.86 -20.31
C GLU A 78 42.68 -7.16 -21.04
N TYR A 79 41.53 -7.21 -21.70
CA TYR A 79 41.11 -8.36 -22.51
C TYR A 79 42.13 -8.65 -23.63
N LEU A 80 42.55 -7.62 -24.36
CA LEU A 80 43.55 -7.74 -25.42
C LEU A 80 44.91 -8.20 -24.89
N GLN A 81 45.32 -7.70 -23.73
CA GLN A 81 46.58 -8.11 -23.08
C GLN A 81 46.54 -9.59 -22.64
N ALA A 82 45.41 -10.03 -22.07
CA ALA A 82 45.20 -11.43 -21.69
C ALA A 82 45.31 -12.37 -22.90
N LYS A 83 44.72 -11.97 -24.04
CA LYS A 83 44.83 -12.70 -25.31
C LYS A 83 46.28 -12.75 -25.82
N LYS A 84 47.02 -11.63 -25.74
CA LYS A 84 48.44 -11.58 -26.11
C LYS A 84 49.30 -12.53 -25.28
N PHE A 85 49.02 -12.64 -23.99
CA PHE A 85 49.70 -13.57 -23.08
C PHE A 85 49.20 -15.02 -23.18
N LYS A 86 48.20 -15.31 -24.04
CA LYS A 86 47.57 -16.63 -24.20
C LYS A 86 47.09 -17.21 -22.87
N LEU A 87 46.52 -16.35 -22.01
CA LEU A 87 46.02 -16.76 -20.70
C LEU A 87 44.75 -17.60 -20.83
N GLN A 88 44.45 -18.39 -19.80
CA GLN A 88 43.15 -19.02 -19.66
C GLN A 88 42.09 -17.94 -19.42
N MET A 89 41.02 -17.95 -20.22
CA MET A 89 39.97 -16.94 -20.16
C MET A 89 38.60 -17.63 -20.03
N TYR A 90 37.78 -17.14 -19.11
CA TYR A 90 36.41 -17.60 -18.91
C TYR A 90 35.43 -16.48 -19.19
N HIS A 91 34.38 -16.77 -19.96
CA HIS A 91 33.18 -15.96 -19.86
C HIS A 91 32.52 -16.19 -18.49
N ARG A 92 31.79 -15.19 -17.98
CA ARG A 92 31.05 -15.26 -16.71
C ARG A 92 30.24 -16.56 -16.59
N SER A 93 29.52 -16.94 -17.64
CA SER A 93 28.71 -18.16 -17.64
C SER A 93 29.52 -19.45 -17.67
N ASP A 94 30.70 -19.46 -18.32
CA ASP A 94 31.59 -20.63 -18.32
C ASP A 94 32.11 -20.90 -16.91
N LEU A 95 32.54 -19.85 -16.20
CA LEU A 95 32.99 -19.95 -14.82
C LEU A 95 31.85 -20.37 -13.87
N LEU A 96 30.64 -19.84 -14.07
CA LEU A 96 29.48 -20.26 -13.27
C LEU A 96 29.23 -21.77 -13.45
N ASN A 97 29.26 -22.27 -14.69
CA ASN A 97 29.08 -23.70 -14.97
C ASN A 97 30.17 -24.55 -14.30
N GLU A 98 31.43 -24.12 -14.32
CA GLU A 98 32.53 -24.80 -13.62
C GLU A 98 32.36 -24.79 -12.10
N ILE A 99 31.90 -23.67 -11.52
CA ILE A 99 31.66 -23.54 -10.09
C ILE A 99 30.53 -24.47 -9.61
N MET A 100 29.51 -24.66 -10.46
CA MET A 100 28.36 -25.53 -10.18
C MET A 100 28.65 -27.01 -10.39
N ASP A 101 29.83 -27.36 -10.90
CA ASP A 101 30.17 -28.76 -11.14
C ASP A 101 30.20 -29.57 -9.83
N GLY A 102 29.64 -30.79 -9.88
CA GLY A 102 29.47 -31.66 -8.71
C GLY A 102 28.30 -31.33 -7.77
N TYR A 103 27.47 -30.32 -8.06
CA TYR A 103 26.27 -30.00 -7.28
C TYR A 103 24.97 -30.46 -7.96
N ASN A 104 23.90 -30.62 -7.16
CA ASN A 104 22.53 -30.70 -7.63
C ASN A 104 22.05 -29.29 -8.03
N LYS A 105 21.97 -29.04 -9.34
CA LYS A 105 21.77 -27.71 -9.92
C LYS A 105 20.27 -27.39 -9.99
N ILE A 106 19.85 -26.32 -9.31
CA ILE A 106 18.51 -25.74 -9.39
C ILE A 106 18.63 -24.45 -10.18
N LEU A 107 18.17 -24.46 -11.44
CA LEU A 107 18.27 -23.32 -12.34
C LEU A 107 16.94 -22.58 -12.44
N ILE A 108 16.96 -21.26 -12.26
CA ILE A 108 15.80 -20.40 -12.46
C ILE A 108 16.04 -19.56 -13.72
N THR A 109 15.13 -19.65 -14.69
CA THR A 109 15.18 -18.92 -15.96
C THR A 109 13.80 -18.37 -16.34
N GLY A 110 13.72 -17.63 -17.45
CA GLY A 110 12.53 -16.91 -17.91
C GLY A 110 12.79 -15.41 -18.06
N SER A 111 12.02 -14.68 -18.85
CA SER A 111 12.27 -13.24 -19.13
C SER A 111 12.26 -12.38 -17.85
N HIS A 112 11.25 -12.56 -17.00
CA HIS A 112 11.04 -11.78 -15.77
C HIS A 112 10.96 -12.65 -14.52
N GLY A 113 11.27 -12.09 -13.34
CA GLY A 113 11.08 -12.76 -12.04
C GLY A 113 12.23 -13.68 -11.59
N LYS A 114 13.22 -13.95 -12.44
CA LYS A 114 14.36 -14.84 -12.16
C LYS A 114 15.04 -14.56 -10.81
N THR A 115 15.48 -13.32 -10.61
CA THR A 115 16.23 -12.92 -9.41
C THR A 115 15.40 -13.09 -8.14
N THR A 116 14.12 -12.72 -8.17
CA THR A 116 13.21 -12.86 -7.03
C THR A 116 12.99 -14.32 -6.66
N THR A 117 12.69 -15.15 -7.66
CA THR A 117 12.47 -16.60 -7.48
C THR A 117 13.73 -17.30 -6.99
N THR A 118 14.90 -16.94 -7.52
CA THR A 118 16.20 -17.46 -7.08
C THR A 118 16.49 -17.08 -5.62
N SER A 119 16.29 -15.81 -5.24
CA SER A 119 16.43 -15.33 -3.85
C SER A 119 15.47 -16.03 -2.89
N LEU A 120 14.22 -16.24 -3.30
CA LEU A 120 13.22 -16.89 -2.45
C LEU A 120 13.55 -18.37 -2.26
N MET A 121 13.94 -19.06 -3.33
CA MET A 121 14.38 -20.45 -3.30
C MET A 121 15.62 -20.63 -2.41
N SER A 122 16.63 -19.77 -2.57
CA SER A 122 17.84 -19.83 -1.72
C SER A 122 17.49 -19.64 -0.25
N TYR A 123 16.56 -18.72 0.05
CA TYR A 123 16.13 -18.45 1.42
C TYR A 123 15.37 -19.64 2.04
N VAL A 124 14.45 -20.26 1.30
CA VAL A 124 13.74 -21.48 1.74
C VAL A 124 14.74 -22.59 2.08
N PHE A 125 15.74 -22.82 1.22
CA PHE A 125 16.73 -23.87 1.43
C PHE A 125 17.65 -23.56 2.61
N THR A 126 18.03 -22.29 2.80
CA THR A 126 18.75 -21.87 4.01
C THR A 126 17.91 -22.07 5.27
N LYS A 127 16.60 -21.78 5.23
CA LYS A 127 15.68 -22.01 6.37
C LYS A 127 15.46 -23.48 6.67
N ALA A 128 15.51 -24.33 5.66
CA ALA A 128 15.51 -25.78 5.80
C ALA A 128 16.85 -26.36 6.30
N ASN A 129 17.83 -25.52 6.66
CA ASN A 129 19.18 -25.92 7.09
C ASN A 129 19.93 -26.78 6.07
N LEU A 130 19.62 -26.62 4.76
CA LEU A 130 20.29 -27.34 3.68
C LEU A 130 21.59 -26.68 3.22
N ASP A 131 21.92 -25.49 3.75
CA ASP A 131 23.11 -24.68 3.42
C ASP A 131 23.46 -24.69 1.92
N PRO A 132 22.56 -24.19 1.04
CA PRO A 132 22.76 -24.23 -0.39
C PRO A 132 23.90 -23.30 -0.82
N SER A 133 24.62 -23.68 -1.87
CA SER A 133 25.38 -22.70 -2.64
C SER A 133 24.43 -21.92 -3.55
N PHE A 134 24.67 -20.63 -3.77
CA PHE A 134 23.83 -19.85 -4.67
C PHE A 134 24.53 -18.68 -5.36
N VAL A 135 24.01 -18.33 -6.54
CA VAL A 135 24.36 -17.12 -7.30
C VAL A 135 23.08 -16.44 -7.77
N ILE A 136 22.87 -15.20 -7.33
CA ILE A 136 21.66 -14.42 -7.57
C ILE A 136 22.03 -13.17 -8.38
N GLY A 137 21.21 -12.80 -9.37
CA GLY A 137 21.36 -11.58 -10.19
C GLY A 137 21.13 -10.26 -9.44
N GLY A 138 20.99 -10.30 -8.11
CA GLY A 138 20.70 -9.17 -7.23
C GLY A 138 21.13 -9.46 -5.79
N ILE A 139 21.14 -8.44 -4.93
CA ILE A 139 21.49 -8.62 -3.51
C ILE A 139 20.24 -9.09 -2.76
N SER A 140 20.24 -10.34 -2.30
CA SER A 140 19.21 -10.83 -1.38
C SER A 140 19.31 -10.08 -0.06
N LYS A 141 18.21 -9.47 0.39
CA LYS A 141 18.19 -8.79 1.71
C LYS A 141 18.30 -9.78 2.84
N ALA A 142 17.70 -10.95 2.67
CA ALA A 142 17.71 -12.00 3.68
C ALA A 142 19.12 -12.58 3.93
N HIS A 143 19.95 -12.68 2.88
CA HIS A 143 21.35 -13.13 3.01
C HIS A 143 22.37 -11.99 3.11
N ASN A 144 21.95 -10.75 2.82
CA ASN A 144 22.82 -9.57 2.66
C ASN A 144 23.99 -9.79 1.65
N THR A 145 23.78 -10.65 0.66
CA THR A 145 24.74 -10.96 -0.40
C THR A 145 24.00 -11.45 -1.65
N ASN A 146 24.70 -11.49 -2.77
CA ASN A 146 24.24 -12.05 -4.05
C ASN A 146 24.85 -13.43 -4.34
N ALA A 147 25.77 -13.90 -3.50
CA ALA A 147 26.35 -15.23 -3.63
C ALA A 147 26.83 -15.78 -2.29
N HIS A 148 26.77 -17.11 -2.18
CA HIS A 148 27.25 -17.89 -1.04
C HIS A 148 27.68 -19.28 -1.51
N LEU A 149 28.79 -19.78 -0.98
CA LEU A 149 29.26 -21.14 -1.13
C LEU A 149 28.91 -21.90 0.15
N GLY A 150 27.81 -22.64 0.09
CA GLY A 150 27.36 -23.51 1.15
C GLY A 150 28.05 -24.88 1.12
N LYS A 151 27.89 -25.64 2.19
CA LYS A 151 28.39 -27.02 2.34
C LYS A 151 27.38 -28.06 1.84
N GLY A 152 26.14 -27.66 1.57
CA GLY A 152 25.10 -28.53 1.06
C GLY A 152 25.33 -29.00 -0.38
N LYS A 153 24.55 -30.00 -0.80
CA LYS A 153 24.62 -30.58 -2.15
C LYS A 153 23.96 -29.73 -3.25
N TYR A 154 23.16 -28.74 -2.88
CA TYR A 154 22.39 -27.94 -3.84
C TYR A 154 23.13 -26.68 -4.27
N PHE A 155 23.03 -26.35 -5.55
CA PHE A 155 23.46 -25.07 -6.10
C PHE A 155 22.28 -24.39 -6.79
N ILE A 156 21.87 -23.22 -6.29
CA ILE A 156 20.73 -22.46 -6.79
C ILE A 156 21.23 -21.26 -7.58
N ALA A 157 20.92 -21.19 -8.87
CA ALA A 157 21.45 -20.12 -9.73
C ALA A 157 20.39 -19.55 -10.66
N GLU A 158 20.50 -18.23 -10.86
CA GLU A 158 19.86 -17.56 -11.99
C GLU A 158 20.58 -17.95 -13.29
N SER A 159 19.79 -18.40 -14.28
CA SER A 159 20.25 -18.81 -15.59
C SER A 159 19.68 -17.86 -16.66
N ASP A 160 20.57 -17.13 -17.32
CA ASP A 160 20.26 -16.00 -18.18
C ASP A 160 20.14 -16.43 -19.64
N GLU A 161 19.01 -16.11 -20.26
CA GLU A 161 18.69 -16.41 -21.66
C GLU A 161 19.29 -15.39 -22.65
N SER A 162 19.73 -14.22 -22.18
CA SER A 162 20.07 -13.07 -23.04
C SER A 162 21.23 -13.29 -24.00
N ASP A 163 22.13 -14.23 -23.72
CA ASP A 163 23.33 -14.54 -24.51
C ASP A 163 23.48 -16.04 -24.82
N GLY A 164 22.40 -16.81 -24.63
CA GLY A 164 22.36 -18.27 -24.85
C GLY A 164 23.11 -19.08 -23.79
N SER A 165 23.63 -18.47 -22.73
CA SER A 165 24.45 -19.18 -21.75
C SER A 165 23.72 -20.24 -20.93
N PHE A 166 22.40 -20.09 -20.73
CA PHE A 166 21.58 -21.10 -20.05
C PHE A 166 21.63 -22.50 -20.70
N LEU A 167 21.96 -22.60 -22.00
CA LEU A 167 22.09 -23.88 -22.72
C LEU A 167 23.38 -24.65 -22.39
N LYS A 168 24.31 -24.05 -21.64
CA LYS A 168 25.61 -24.67 -21.31
C LYS A 168 25.56 -25.58 -20.09
N THR A 169 24.47 -25.54 -19.34
CA THR A 169 24.39 -26.15 -18.01
C THR A 169 23.25 -27.15 -17.97
N LYS A 170 23.56 -28.44 -17.70
CA LYS A 170 22.54 -29.42 -17.32
C LYS A 170 21.98 -29.10 -15.94
N ALA A 171 20.68 -29.23 -15.76
CA ALA A 171 20.00 -28.89 -14.51
C ALA A 171 19.38 -30.14 -13.88
N SER A 172 19.56 -30.29 -12.57
CA SER A 172 18.84 -31.33 -11.82
C SER A 172 17.37 -30.95 -11.66
N CYS A 173 17.09 -29.66 -11.43
CA CYS A 173 15.75 -29.09 -11.36
C CYS A 173 15.73 -27.72 -12.04
N ALA A 174 14.58 -27.30 -12.56
CA ALA A 174 14.45 -25.96 -13.12
C ALA A 174 13.09 -25.32 -12.87
N ILE A 175 13.09 -23.98 -12.72
CA ILE A 175 11.89 -23.15 -12.76
C ILE A 175 11.99 -22.23 -13.96
N VAL A 176 10.94 -22.19 -14.77
CA VAL A 176 10.79 -21.31 -15.93
C VAL A 176 9.63 -20.37 -15.63
N THR A 177 9.93 -19.09 -15.39
CA THR A 177 8.95 -18.12 -14.88
C THR A 177 7.99 -17.61 -15.94
N ASN A 178 8.49 -17.33 -17.14
CA ASN A 178 7.75 -16.83 -18.30
C ASN A 178 8.69 -16.81 -19.52
N LEU A 179 8.12 -16.50 -20.69
CA LEU A 179 8.82 -16.35 -21.95
C LEU A 179 8.17 -15.20 -22.73
N ASP A 180 8.87 -14.07 -22.79
CA ASP A 180 8.45 -12.85 -23.50
C ASP A 180 9.49 -12.46 -24.57
N GLU A 181 9.11 -11.57 -25.50
CA GLU A 181 9.96 -11.04 -26.57
C GLU A 181 11.08 -10.13 -26.03
N GLU A 182 12.10 -10.73 -25.40
CA GLU A 182 13.28 -10.03 -24.91
C GLU A 182 14.55 -10.50 -25.61
N HIS A 183 15.59 -9.65 -25.58
CA HIS A 183 16.93 -9.98 -26.08
C HIS A 183 16.98 -10.38 -27.57
N LEU A 184 16.05 -9.88 -28.39
CA LEU A 184 16.01 -10.12 -29.84
C LEU A 184 17.25 -9.63 -30.59
N ASN A 185 18.03 -8.72 -30.00
CA ASN A 185 19.34 -8.34 -30.53
C ASN A 185 20.32 -9.53 -30.62
N TYR A 186 20.19 -10.52 -29.74
CA TYR A 186 20.97 -11.76 -29.76
C TYR A 186 20.25 -12.86 -30.56
N TRP A 187 18.96 -13.10 -30.25
CA TRP A 187 18.19 -14.20 -30.82
C TRP A 187 17.69 -13.94 -32.25
N LYS A 188 17.70 -12.68 -32.69
CA LYS A 188 17.18 -12.14 -33.96
C LYS A 188 15.66 -12.22 -34.09
N THR A 189 15.06 -13.37 -33.74
CA THR A 189 13.62 -13.61 -33.80
C THR A 189 13.14 -14.33 -32.56
N PHE A 190 11.87 -14.13 -32.20
CA PHE A 190 11.24 -14.81 -31.06
C PHE A 190 11.23 -16.33 -31.24
N ALA A 191 10.97 -16.82 -32.45
CA ALA A 191 11.02 -18.26 -32.75
C ALA A 191 12.38 -18.92 -32.46
N ASN A 192 13.49 -18.18 -32.56
CA ASN A 192 14.81 -18.70 -32.18
C ASN A 192 14.96 -18.80 -30.66
N LEU A 193 14.39 -17.85 -29.92
CA LEU A 193 14.34 -17.90 -28.46
C LEU A 193 13.49 -19.08 -27.98
N GLU A 194 12.31 -19.31 -28.56
CA GLU A 194 11.45 -20.47 -28.27
C GLU A 194 12.20 -21.80 -28.48
N LYS A 195 12.89 -21.94 -29.63
CA LYS A 195 13.73 -23.12 -29.92
C LYS A 195 14.84 -23.30 -28.89
N ALA A 196 15.39 -22.21 -28.35
CA ALA A 196 16.38 -22.30 -27.28
C ALA A 196 15.76 -22.81 -25.98
N TYR A 197 14.56 -22.34 -25.60
CA TYR A 197 13.86 -22.87 -24.43
C TYR A 197 13.51 -24.36 -24.56
N ILE A 198 13.06 -24.79 -25.74
CA ILE A 198 12.83 -26.22 -26.03
C ILE A 198 14.10 -27.03 -25.79
N LYS A 199 15.25 -26.58 -26.33
CA LYS A 199 16.55 -27.22 -26.06
C LYS A 199 16.92 -27.21 -24.58
N PHE A 200 16.64 -26.13 -23.87
CA PHE A 200 16.91 -26.05 -22.43
C PHE A 200 16.09 -27.08 -21.65
N PHE A 201 14.84 -27.33 -22.02
CA PHE A 201 14.02 -28.34 -21.35
C PHE A 201 14.64 -29.73 -21.46
N ASP A 202 15.29 -30.06 -22.58
CA ASP A 202 15.99 -31.33 -22.78
C ASP A 202 17.27 -31.48 -21.94
N LEU A 203 17.79 -30.38 -21.38
CA LEU A 203 18.95 -30.38 -20.48
C LEU A 203 18.58 -30.62 -19.00
N ILE A 204 17.29 -30.85 -18.70
CA ILE A 204 16.79 -31.08 -17.35
C ILE A 204 16.68 -32.58 -17.09
N ASP A 205 17.37 -33.07 -16.06
CA ASP A 205 17.50 -34.49 -15.76
C ASP A 205 16.16 -35.17 -15.43
N ASN A 206 15.31 -34.52 -14.63
CA ASN A 206 14.00 -35.03 -14.23
C ASN A 206 12.87 -34.04 -14.55
N LYS A 207 11.95 -34.46 -15.42
CA LYS A 207 10.77 -33.68 -15.83
C LYS A 207 9.80 -33.37 -14.69
N GLU A 208 9.72 -34.20 -13.64
CA GLU A 208 8.92 -33.93 -12.44
C GLU A 208 9.48 -32.78 -11.59
N THR A 209 10.69 -32.31 -11.90
CA THR A 209 11.34 -31.17 -11.25
C THR A 209 11.57 -29.99 -12.19
N LEU A 210 10.97 -30.04 -13.38
CA LEU A 210 10.77 -28.89 -14.25
C LEU A 210 9.43 -28.25 -13.93
N LEU A 211 9.45 -27.01 -13.46
CA LEU A 211 8.24 -26.21 -13.26
C LEU A 211 8.17 -25.09 -14.30
N TRP A 212 6.99 -24.88 -14.87
CA TRP A 212 6.76 -23.84 -15.87
C TRP A 212 5.42 -23.15 -15.67
N CYS A 213 5.37 -21.83 -15.93
CA CYS A 213 4.18 -21.03 -15.71
C CYS A 213 3.15 -21.25 -16.82
N LYS A 214 2.00 -21.84 -16.49
CA LYS A 214 0.89 -22.07 -17.43
C LYS A 214 0.19 -20.78 -17.86
N ASP A 215 0.23 -19.77 -17.00
CA ASP A 215 -0.40 -18.47 -17.30
C ASP A 215 0.41 -17.67 -18.32
N CYS A 216 1.65 -18.08 -18.62
CA CYS A 216 2.43 -17.52 -19.72
C CYS A 216 2.02 -18.19 -21.02
N LYS A 217 1.36 -17.43 -21.90
CA LYS A 217 0.85 -17.92 -23.20
C LYS A 217 1.91 -18.66 -24.01
N ASN A 218 3.10 -18.08 -24.17
CA ASN A 218 4.17 -18.68 -24.98
C ASN A 218 4.69 -20.00 -24.39
N LEU A 219 4.71 -20.14 -23.06
CA LEU A 219 5.05 -21.42 -22.43
C LEU A 219 3.91 -22.44 -22.53
N ASP A 220 2.65 -22.01 -22.46
CA ASP A 220 1.47 -22.87 -22.63
C ASP A 220 1.37 -23.42 -24.06
N GLU A 221 1.74 -22.62 -25.06
CA GLU A 221 1.84 -23.06 -26.46
C GLU A 221 2.95 -24.10 -26.66
N ILE A 222 4.10 -23.94 -26.00
CA ILE A 222 5.18 -24.96 -26.02
C ILE A 222 4.76 -26.21 -25.22
N SER A 223 3.97 -26.03 -24.15
CA SER A 223 3.49 -27.08 -23.23
C SER A 223 4.57 -28.11 -22.85
N PRO A 224 5.68 -27.68 -22.22
CA PRO A 224 6.78 -28.59 -21.91
C PRO A 224 6.34 -29.71 -20.97
N LYS A 225 6.93 -30.90 -21.16
CA LYS A 225 6.73 -32.05 -20.25
C LYS A 225 7.36 -31.73 -18.89
N GLY A 226 6.53 -31.28 -17.96
CA GLY A 226 6.88 -30.89 -16.60
C GLY A 226 5.65 -30.43 -15.83
N ILE A 227 5.83 -29.90 -14.63
CA ILE A 227 4.73 -29.47 -13.75
C ILE A 227 4.35 -28.03 -14.08
N SER A 228 3.14 -27.85 -14.60
CA SER A 228 2.57 -26.55 -14.90
C SER A 228 2.04 -25.88 -13.63
N TYR A 229 2.29 -24.58 -13.45
CA TYR A 229 1.78 -23.81 -12.31
C TYR A 229 1.13 -22.49 -12.75
N GLY A 230 0.13 -22.02 -12.01
CA GLY A 230 -0.51 -20.73 -12.30
C GLY A 230 -1.81 -20.49 -11.57
N PHE A 231 -2.54 -19.45 -11.96
CA PHE A 231 -3.94 -19.19 -11.62
C PHE A 231 -4.89 -20.01 -12.48
N SER A 232 -4.45 -20.46 -13.67
CA SER A 232 -5.22 -21.33 -14.54
C SER A 232 -5.66 -22.61 -13.81
N LYS A 233 -6.98 -22.89 -13.81
CA LYS A 233 -7.55 -24.12 -13.25
C LYS A 233 -7.06 -25.40 -13.97
N LYS A 234 -6.45 -25.25 -15.15
CA LYS A 234 -5.87 -26.34 -15.94
C LYS A 234 -4.40 -26.60 -15.60
N ALA A 235 -3.80 -25.84 -14.68
CA ALA A 235 -2.44 -26.09 -14.22
C ALA A 235 -2.40 -27.25 -13.22
N ASP A 236 -1.25 -27.92 -13.11
CA ASP A 236 -1.03 -29.02 -12.15
C ASP A 236 -0.98 -28.48 -10.71
N ALA A 237 -0.38 -27.30 -10.53
CA ALA A 237 -0.40 -26.53 -9.30
C ALA A 237 -1.17 -25.21 -9.51
N VAL A 238 -2.26 -25.04 -8.78
CA VAL A 238 -3.18 -23.90 -8.95
C VAL A 238 -3.15 -23.00 -7.73
N CYS A 239 -2.95 -21.70 -7.93
CA CYS A 239 -3.17 -20.68 -6.91
C CYS A 239 -4.58 -20.08 -7.00
N SER A 240 -5.22 -19.85 -5.86
CA SER A 240 -6.57 -19.27 -5.77
C SER A 240 -6.73 -18.40 -4.52
N ASN A 241 -7.88 -17.71 -4.40
CA ASN A 241 -8.21 -16.87 -3.24
C ASN A 241 -7.16 -15.79 -2.90
N VAL A 242 -6.49 -15.24 -3.92
CA VAL A 242 -5.46 -14.22 -3.74
C VAL A 242 -6.07 -12.95 -3.15
N LYS A 243 -5.52 -12.53 -2.01
CA LYS A 243 -5.90 -11.30 -1.31
C LYS A 243 -4.62 -10.57 -0.91
N GLN A 244 -4.53 -9.30 -1.26
CA GLN A 244 -3.45 -8.43 -0.80
C GLN A 244 -3.94 -7.57 0.38
N LYS A 245 -3.16 -7.53 1.46
CA LYS A 245 -3.40 -6.66 2.62
C LYS A 245 -2.12 -5.88 2.90
N GLY A 246 -2.11 -4.60 2.53
CA GLY A 246 -0.88 -3.80 2.54
C GLY A 246 0.20 -4.46 1.69
N PHE A 247 1.40 -4.62 2.26
CA PHE A 247 2.56 -5.24 1.57
C PHE A 247 2.65 -6.77 1.71
N PHE A 248 1.58 -7.42 2.17
CA PHE A 248 1.49 -8.87 2.27
C PHE A 248 0.45 -9.43 1.30
N THR A 249 0.72 -10.62 0.78
CA THR A 249 -0.24 -11.37 -0.04
C THR A 249 -0.60 -12.68 0.64
N TYR A 250 -1.88 -13.04 0.57
CA TYR A 250 -2.46 -14.28 1.10
C TYR A 250 -3.10 -15.03 -0.04
N PHE A 251 -2.90 -16.34 -0.10
CA PHE A 251 -3.48 -17.18 -1.16
C PHE A 251 -3.52 -18.66 -0.77
N ASP A 252 -4.31 -19.43 -1.52
CA ASP A 252 -4.40 -20.89 -1.36
C ASP A 252 -3.71 -21.58 -2.54
N ILE A 253 -3.05 -22.70 -2.29
CA ILE A 253 -2.43 -23.55 -3.32
C ILE A 253 -3.17 -24.89 -3.38
N LYS A 254 -3.55 -25.34 -4.56
CA LYS A 254 -4.01 -26.71 -4.82
C LYS A 254 -2.95 -27.46 -5.61
N TYR A 255 -2.44 -28.57 -5.08
CA TYR A 255 -1.41 -29.40 -5.72
C TYR A 255 -1.49 -30.85 -5.20
N LYS A 256 -1.33 -31.85 -6.08
CA LYS A 256 -1.39 -33.30 -5.75
C LYS A 256 -2.59 -33.67 -4.86
N ASN A 257 -3.80 -33.24 -5.24
CA ASN A 257 -5.07 -33.45 -4.51
C ASN A 257 -5.12 -32.86 -3.08
N ARG A 258 -4.15 -32.04 -2.69
CA ARG A 258 -4.13 -31.32 -1.42
C ARG A 258 -4.38 -29.83 -1.63
N ILE A 259 -5.06 -29.20 -0.67
CA ILE A 259 -5.24 -27.74 -0.61
C ILE A 259 -4.45 -27.21 0.58
N TYR A 260 -3.54 -26.29 0.30
CA TYR A 260 -2.72 -25.56 1.25
C TYR A 260 -3.32 -24.17 1.41
N LYS A 261 -4.05 -23.94 2.49
CA LYS A 261 -4.75 -22.67 2.72
C LYS A 261 -3.87 -21.61 3.35
N ASP A 262 -4.25 -20.35 3.16
CA ASP A 262 -3.74 -19.19 3.89
C ASP A 262 -2.20 -19.06 3.85
N ILE A 263 -1.60 -19.29 2.67
CA ILE A 263 -0.18 -19.05 2.44
C ILE A 263 0.06 -17.55 2.53
N GLN A 264 0.79 -17.11 3.54
CA GLN A 264 1.21 -15.72 3.72
C GLN A 264 2.57 -15.49 3.06
N LEU A 265 2.65 -14.51 2.17
CA LEU A 265 3.87 -14.09 1.49
C LEU A 265 4.16 -12.62 1.80
N ASN A 266 5.40 -12.34 2.22
CA ASN A 266 5.89 -10.96 2.45
C ASN A 266 6.35 -10.30 1.15
N MET A 267 5.48 -10.31 0.14
CA MET A 267 5.64 -9.68 -1.16
C MET A 267 4.27 -9.32 -1.73
N ILE A 268 4.24 -8.39 -2.68
CA ILE A 268 3.01 -7.90 -3.32
C ILE A 268 2.91 -8.33 -4.78
N GLY A 269 1.67 -8.38 -5.29
CA GLY A 269 1.36 -8.59 -6.69
C GLY A 269 1.30 -10.06 -7.12
N ASN A 270 0.46 -10.32 -8.13
CA ASN A 270 0.25 -11.65 -8.69
C ASN A 270 1.53 -12.29 -9.24
N HIS A 271 2.44 -11.49 -9.80
CA HIS A 271 3.74 -11.97 -10.26
C HIS A 271 4.58 -12.57 -9.11
N SER A 272 4.52 -11.98 -7.91
CA SER A 272 5.20 -12.51 -6.72
C SER A 272 4.52 -13.80 -6.23
N VAL A 273 3.20 -13.91 -6.34
CA VAL A 273 2.44 -15.13 -6.04
C VAL A 273 2.84 -16.27 -6.97
N LEU A 274 2.99 -16.02 -8.28
CA LEU A 274 3.46 -17.02 -9.26
C LEU A 274 4.89 -17.48 -8.94
N ASN A 275 5.79 -16.55 -8.64
CA ASN A 275 7.15 -16.87 -8.21
C ASN A 275 7.13 -17.76 -6.95
N ALA A 276 6.35 -17.38 -5.94
CA ALA A 276 6.22 -18.14 -4.70
C ALA A 276 5.58 -19.52 -4.91
N LEU A 277 4.57 -19.63 -5.77
CA LEU A 277 3.93 -20.91 -6.13
C LEU A 277 4.98 -21.89 -6.70
N SER A 278 5.82 -21.42 -7.63
CA SER A 278 6.88 -22.25 -8.22
C SER A 278 7.89 -22.74 -7.16
N VAL A 279 8.30 -21.86 -6.24
CA VAL A 279 9.22 -22.23 -5.15
C VAL A 279 8.57 -23.21 -4.19
N PHE A 280 7.29 -23.00 -3.83
CA PHE A 280 6.55 -23.85 -2.92
C PHE A 280 6.44 -25.27 -3.45
N VAL A 281 6.01 -25.42 -4.70
CA VAL A 281 5.81 -26.72 -5.35
C VAL A 281 7.14 -27.47 -5.53
N LEU A 282 8.19 -26.79 -6.01
CA LEU A 282 9.49 -27.44 -6.17
C LEU A 282 10.11 -27.83 -4.82
N SER A 283 9.95 -27.00 -3.78
CA SER A 283 10.42 -27.33 -2.42
C SER A 283 9.71 -28.56 -1.86
N LEU A 284 8.39 -28.68 -2.05
CA LEU A 284 7.64 -29.88 -1.65
C LEU A 284 8.10 -31.13 -2.41
N ASN A 285 8.33 -31.03 -3.72
CA ASN A 285 8.82 -32.15 -4.52
C ASN A 285 10.23 -32.59 -4.12
N LEU A 286 11.03 -31.68 -3.57
CA LEU A 286 12.36 -31.98 -3.02
C LEU A 286 12.32 -32.44 -1.54
N GLY A 287 11.12 -32.65 -1.00
CA GLY A 287 10.90 -33.24 0.33
C GLY A 287 11.01 -32.26 1.50
N LEU A 288 10.93 -30.95 1.27
CA LEU A 288 10.95 -29.96 2.35
C LEU A 288 9.59 -29.94 3.08
N ASP A 289 9.64 -29.73 4.40
CA ASP A 289 8.44 -29.58 5.23
C ASP A 289 7.67 -28.29 4.89
N GLU A 290 6.35 -28.40 4.84
CA GLU A 290 5.45 -27.29 4.51
C GLU A 290 5.61 -26.09 5.46
N ASN A 291 5.78 -26.34 6.76
CA ASN A 291 5.85 -25.27 7.75
C ASN A 291 7.12 -24.45 7.56
N ILE A 292 8.24 -25.10 7.23
CA ILE A 292 9.50 -24.41 6.91
C ILE A 292 9.32 -23.48 5.70
N ILE A 293 8.60 -23.93 4.67
CA ILE A 293 8.34 -23.11 3.47
C ILE A 293 7.44 -21.92 3.83
N ARG A 294 6.38 -22.14 4.61
CA ARG A 294 5.47 -21.07 5.10
C ARG A 294 6.22 -20.01 5.91
N ASP A 295 7.05 -20.44 6.85
CA ASP A 295 7.86 -19.55 7.68
C ASP A 295 8.85 -18.76 6.83
N ALA A 296 9.50 -19.41 5.86
CA ALA A 296 10.39 -18.74 4.91
C ALA A 296 9.64 -17.66 4.10
N PHE A 297 8.42 -17.93 3.60
CA PHE A 297 7.64 -16.95 2.82
C PHE A 297 7.23 -15.75 3.66
N LYS A 298 6.86 -15.98 4.93
CA LYS A 298 6.49 -14.92 5.88
C LYS A 298 7.69 -14.04 6.25
N MET A 299 8.88 -14.63 6.39
CA MET A 299 10.09 -13.91 6.82
C MET A 299 10.94 -13.36 5.68
N PHE A 300 10.63 -13.70 4.43
CA PHE A 300 11.43 -13.27 3.27
C PHE A 300 11.41 -11.74 3.15
N LEU A 301 12.58 -11.12 3.12
CA LEU A 301 12.73 -9.65 3.09
C LEU A 301 12.83 -9.08 1.65
N GLY A 302 12.74 -9.92 0.63
CA GLY A 302 12.89 -9.51 -0.76
C GLY A 302 14.35 -9.39 -1.23
N THR A 303 14.50 -8.80 -2.41
CA THR A 303 15.80 -8.49 -3.03
C THR A 303 15.94 -6.97 -3.11
N LYS A 304 17.16 -6.43 -2.97
CA LYS A 304 17.39 -4.99 -3.21
C LYS A 304 16.93 -4.61 -4.63
N ARG A 305 16.37 -3.41 -4.76
CA ARG A 305 15.75 -2.89 -6.00
C ARG A 305 14.59 -3.75 -6.55
N ARG A 306 13.83 -4.46 -5.71
CA ARG A 306 12.57 -5.12 -6.08
C ARG A 306 11.54 -4.78 -5.00
N VAL A 307 10.80 -3.69 -5.22
CA VAL A 307 9.96 -3.00 -4.24
C VAL A 307 10.72 -2.79 -2.92
N ASP A 308 11.94 -2.25 -3.05
CA ASP A 308 12.87 -2.09 -1.94
C ASP A 308 12.59 -0.80 -1.17
N LYS A 309 12.02 -0.93 0.03
CA LYS A 309 11.83 0.21 0.94
C LYS A 309 13.18 0.80 1.37
N ILE A 310 13.47 2.01 0.90
CA ILE A 310 14.64 2.82 1.28
C ILE A 310 14.46 3.33 2.71
N GLY A 311 13.27 3.86 3.02
CA GLY A 311 12.94 4.39 4.33
C GLY A 311 11.66 5.21 4.32
N THR A 312 11.35 5.80 5.47
CA THR A 312 10.17 6.63 5.70
C THR A 312 10.57 7.92 6.40
N HIS A 313 10.07 9.07 5.93
CA HIS A 313 10.22 10.36 6.60
C HIS A 313 8.95 11.19 6.43
N LEU A 314 8.42 11.83 7.48
CA LEU A 314 7.11 12.52 7.44
C LEU A 314 5.97 11.63 6.88
N LYS A 315 6.05 10.32 7.17
CA LYS A 315 5.15 9.28 6.64
C LYS A 315 5.18 9.14 5.10
N ILE A 316 6.10 9.81 4.42
CA ILE A 316 6.42 9.60 3.02
C ILE A 316 7.28 8.34 2.93
N ASP A 317 6.86 7.37 2.14
CA ASP A 317 7.63 6.15 1.89
C ASP A 317 8.39 6.27 0.56
N PHE A 318 9.65 5.85 0.57
CA PHE A 318 10.50 5.80 -0.61
C PHE A 318 10.80 4.34 -0.95
N LEU A 319 10.38 3.92 -2.14
CA LEU A 319 10.59 2.60 -2.70
C LEU A 319 11.53 2.68 -3.91
N ASP A 320 12.33 1.65 -4.10
CA ASP A 320 13.25 1.48 -5.22
C ASP A 320 12.98 0.16 -5.94
N ASP A 321 12.76 0.23 -7.25
CA ASP A 321 12.53 -0.93 -8.10
C ASP A 321 13.35 -0.87 -9.38
N TYR A 322 13.91 -2.02 -9.76
CA TYR A 322 14.73 -2.21 -10.96
C TYR A 322 13.91 -2.24 -12.25
N ALA A 323 12.59 -2.33 -12.15
CA ALA A 323 11.67 -2.36 -13.26
C ALA A 323 11.98 -1.25 -14.27
N HIS A 324 12.22 -1.66 -15.50
CA HIS A 324 12.55 -0.77 -16.60
C HIS A 324 11.88 -1.21 -17.90
N HIS A 325 11.37 -2.44 -17.96
CA HIS A 325 10.50 -2.90 -19.03
C HIS A 325 9.03 -2.55 -18.70
N PRO A 326 8.18 -2.19 -19.67
CA PRO A 326 6.79 -1.78 -19.40
C PRO A 326 5.97 -2.80 -18.60
N ASN A 327 6.13 -4.10 -18.89
CA ASN A 327 5.43 -5.16 -18.16
C ASN A 327 5.84 -5.22 -16.69
N GLU A 328 7.13 -5.03 -16.39
CA GLU A 328 7.64 -4.99 -15.01
C GLU A 328 7.10 -3.76 -14.28
N ILE A 329 7.13 -2.59 -14.92
CA ILE A 329 6.65 -1.33 -14.35
C ILE A 329 5.16 -1.45 -14.01
N LYS A 330 4.35 -1.93 -14.96
CA LYS A 330 2.92 -2.17 -14.78
C LYS A 330 2.66 -3.12 -13.62
N ALA A 331 3.36 -4.26 -13.59
CA ALA A 331 3.20 -5.25 -12.54
C ALA A 331 3.54 -4.69 -11.14
N THR A 332 4.61 -3.90 -11.04
CA THR A 332 5.03 -3.24 -9.80
C THR A 332 4.03 -2.18 -9.35
N LEU A 333 3.64 -1.26 -10.23
CA LEU A 333 2.73 -0.16 -9.88
C LEU A 333 1.31 -0.64 -9.55
N ASN A 334 0.80 -1.65 -10.28
CA ASN A 334 -0.50 -2.25 -9.97
C ASN A 334 -0.47 -2.95 -8.59
N ALA A 335 0.63 -3.64 -8.26
CA ALA A 335 0.80 -4.27 -6.97
C ALA A 335 0.87 -3.22 -5.85
N ILE A 336 1.58 -2.11 -6.05
CA ILE A 336 1.66 -1.01 -5.09
C ILE A 336 0.30 -0.33 -4.92
N ARG A 337 -0.42 -0.03 -5.99
CA ARG A 337 -1.78 0.55 -5.92
C ARG A 337 -2.77 -0.36 -5.19
N SER A 338 -2.63 -1.68 -5.36
CA SER A 338 -3.43 -2.66 -4.62
C SER A 338 -3.11 -2.68 -3.12
N ALA A 339 -1.86 -2.40 -2.74
CA ALA A 339 -1.44 -2.26 -1.35
C ALA A 339 -1.92 -0.94 -0.75
N GLU A 340 -1.90 0.12 -1.56
CA GLU A 340 -2.03 1.51 -1.15
C GLU A 340 -3.05 2.23 -2.05
N LYS A 341 -4.33 2.01 -1.77
CA LYS A 341 -5.43 2.45 -2.64
C LYS A 341 -5.64 3.97 -2.64
N GLU A 342 -5.37 4.64 -1.52
CA GLU A 342 -5.71 6.06 -1.33
C GLU A 342 -4.52 7.02 -1.31
N ARG A 343 -3.32 6.52 -0.97
CA ARG A 343 -2.08 7.32 -0.98
C ARG A 343 -1.77 7.80 -2.39
N LYS A 344 -1.15 8.99 -2.48
CA LYS A 344 -0.65 9.52 -3.75
C LYS A 344 0.58 8.70 -4.15
N ILE A 345 0.53 8.08 -5.32
CA ILE A 345 1.69 7.37 -5.88
C ILE A 345 2.43 8.30 -6.83
N ILE A 346 3.68 8.61 -6.50
CA ILE A 346 4.61 9.39 -7.33
C ILE A 346 5.63 8.40 -7.89
N ALA A 347 5.56 8.14 -9.20
CA ALA A 347 6.53 7.32 -9.88
C ALA A 347 7.66 8.20 -10.45
N ILE A 348 8.91 7.90 -10.13
CA ILE A 348 10.09 8.54 -10.71
C ILE A 348 10.73 7.52 -11.65
N PHE A 349 10.57 7.74 -12.95
CA PHE A 349 11.03 6.81 -13.97
C PHE A 349 12.27 7.35 -14.68
N GLN A 350 13.35 6.56 -14.62
CA GLN A 350 14.54 6.78 -15.42
C GLN A 350 14.57 5.78 -16.59
N PRO A 351 14.36 6.22 -17.83
CA PRO A 351 14.49 5.35 -19.00
C PRO A 351 15.93 4.83 -19.13
N HIS A 352 16.08 3.61 -19.62
CA HIS A 352 17.39 2.95 -19.73
C HIS A 352 17.66 2.50 -21.16
N ARG A 353 18.69 3.10 -21.77
CA ARG A 353 19.10 2.96 -23.20
C ARG A 353 18.08 3.52 -24.19
N TYR A 354 18.58 4.17 -25.23
CA TYR A 354 17.76 4.71 -26.32
C TYR A 354 17.16 3.59 -27.17
N SER A 355 17.97 2.58 -27.50
CA SER A 355 17.54 1.40 -28.27
C SER A 355 16.33 0.71 -27.64
N ARG A 356 16.41 0.41 -26.34
CA ARG A 356 15.32 -0.23 -25.59
C ARG A 356 14.09 0.65 -25.49
N LEU A 357 14.27 1.94 -25.23
CA LEU A 357 13.14 2.86 -25.14
C LEU A 357 12.37 2.87 -26.46
N LYS A 358 13.06 2.92 -27.60
CA LYS A 358 12.45 2.82 -28.93
C LYS A 358 11.61 1.56 -29.12
N ASP A 359 12.13 0.41 -28.70
CA ASP A 359 11.46 -0.88 -28.87
C ASP A 359 10.22 -1.04 -27.96
N THR A 360 10.17 -0.33 -26.83
CA THR A 360 9.20 -0.58 -25.76
C THR A 360 8.27 0.59 -25.43
N ILE A 361 8.42 1.73 -26.12
CA ILE A 361 7.73 2.99 -25.79
C ILE A 361 6.22 2.85 -25.76
N GLU A 362 5.62 2.12 -26.71
CA GLU A 362 4.17 1.91 -26.77
C GLU A 362 3.63 1.21 -25.50
N GLY A 363 4.39 0.26 -24.96
CA GLY A 363 4.01 -0.44 -23.72
C GLY A 363 3.96 0.48 -22.50
N LEU A 364 4.70 1.60 -22.51
CA LEU A 364 4.75 2.54 -21.38
C LEU A 364 3.43 3.28 -21.17
N LYS A 365 2.60 3.48 -22.21
CA LYS A 365 1.28 4.13 -22.09
C LYS A 365 0.39 3.45 -21.05
N ASP A 366 0.50 2.13 -20.99
CA ASP A 366 -0.29 1.29 -20.10
C ASP A 366 0.37 1.05 -18.74
N ALA A 367 1.68 1.28 -18.64
CA ALA A 367 2.47 0.93 -17.48
C ALA A 367 2.24 1.89 -16.29
N PHE A 368 1.86 3.14 -16.56
CA PHE A 368 1.73 4.20 -15.55
C PHE A 368 0.28 4.59 -15.21
N LYS A 369 -0.74 3.86 -15.71
CA LYS A 369 -2.15 4.23 -15.53
C LYS A 369 -2.58 4.41 -14.06
N ASP A 370 -1.96 3.67 -13.15
CA ASP A 370 -2.32 3.64 -11.72
C ASP A 370 -1.56 4.67 -10.86
N VAL A 371 -0.69 5.49 -11.45
CA VAL A 371 0.05 6.55 -10.74
C VAL A 371 -0.73 7.86 -10.68
N ASP A 372 -0.51 8.64 -9.63
CA ASP A 372 -1.08 9.99 -9.52
C ASP A 372 -0.20 11.04 -10.19
N GLU A 373 1.12 10.84 -10.16
CA GLU A 373 2.13 11.71 -10.76
C GLU A 373 3.30 10.87 -11.26
N LEU A 374 3.73 11.14 -12.49
CA LEU A 374 4.89 10.54 -13.14
C LEU A 374 5.95 11.62 -13.39
N ILE A 375 7.13 11.39 -12.82
CA ILE A 375 8.32 12.20 -13.04
C ILE A 375 9.26 11.41 -13.94
N ILE A 376 9.61 11.96 -15.09
CA ILE A 376 10.59 11.39 -16.02
C ILE A 376 11.91 12.10 -15.78
N THR A 377 13.02 11.37 -15.65
CA THR A 377 14.37 11.93 -15.57
C THR A 377 15.13 11.73 -16.89
N ASP A 378 16.36 12.23 -16.96
CA ASP A 378 17.27 12.04 -18.09
C ASP A 378 17.40 10.55 -18.48
N ILE A 379 17.47 10.28 -19.78
CA ILE A 379 17.65 8.92 -20.30
C ILE A 379 19.04 8.41 -19.95
N TYR A 380 19.12 7.30 -19.21
CA TYR A 380 20.39 6.65 -18.90
C TYR A 380 20.92 5.90 -20.13
N SER A 381 21.81 6.53 -20.90
CA SER A 381 22.27 6.01 -22.20
C SER A 381 23.02 4.67 -22.13
N ALA A 382 23.62 4.34 -20.98
CA ALA A 382 24.51 3.20 -20.81
C ALA A 382 25.63 3.12 -21.88
N GLY A 383 26.07 4.25 -22.43
CA GLY A 383 27.12 4.36 -23.45
C GLY A 383 26.62 4.40 -24.90
N GLU A 384 25.30 4.41 -25.13
CA GLU A 384 24.72 4.64 -26.46
C GLU A 384 24.81 6.13 -26.84
N GLU A 385 24.89 6.37 -28.15
CA GLU A 385 24.70 7.72 -28.70
C GLU A 385 23.25 8.15 -28.51
N LYS A 386 23.03 9.46 -28.36
CA LYS A 386 21.68 10.01 -28.21
C LYS A 386 20.87 9.75 -29.48
N ASP A 387 19.63 9.30 -29.32
CA ASP A 387 18.68 9.22 -30.43
C ASP A 387 18.25 10.63 -30.84
N LYS A 388 17.98 10.83 -32.14
CA LYS A 388 17.60 12.15 -32.69
C LYS A 388 16.12 12.47 -32.52
N ILE A 389 15.29 11.45 -32.30
CA ILE A 389 13.82 11.55 -32.25
C ILE A 389 13.32 11.31 -30.84
N ILE A 390 13.83 10.28 -30.17
CA ILE A 390 13.35 9.88 -28.85
C ILE A 390 14.22 10.55 -27.79
N ASP A 391 13.73 11.68 -27.29
CA ASP A 391 14.29 12.41 -26.15
C ASP A 391 13.30 12.48 -24.98
N GLU A 392 13.72 13.11 -23.89
CA GLU A 392 12.92 13.24 -22.67
C GLU A 392 11.63 14.03 -22.88
N LYS A 393 11.66 15.05 -23.76
CA LYS A 393 10.49 15.88 -24.07
C LYS A 393 9.47 15.14 -24.91
N TYR A 394 9.93 14.34 -25.87
CA TYR A 394 9.09 13.44 -26.63
C TYR A 394 8.44 12.42 -25.70
N LEU A 395 9.19 11.82 -24.77
CA LEU A 395 8.63 10.85 -23.83
C LEU A 395 7.60 11.50 -22.90
N GLU A 396 7.85 12.72 -22.42
CA GLU A 396 6.89 13.49 -21.62
C GLU A 396 5.59 13.74 -22.39
N SER A 397 5.66 14.22 -23.63
CA SER A 397 4.46 14.49 -24.44
C SER A 397 3.69 13.21 -24.75
N PHE A 398 4.39 12.14 -25.11
CA PHE A 398 3.82 10.84 -25.43
C PHE A 398 3.06 10.23 -24.25
N LEU A 399 3.60 10.33 -23.03
CA LEU A 399 2.96 9.75 -21.84
C LEU A 399 1.85 10.64 -21.26
N LYS A 400 1.84 11.95 -21.54
CA LYS A 400 0.73 12.85 -21.19
C LYS A 400 -0.61 12.42 -21.81
N GLU A 401 -0.60 11.67 -22.89
CA GLU A 401 -1.81 11.14 -23.53
C GLU A 401 -2.58 10.15 -22.63
N THR A 402 -1.88 9.43 -21.75
CA THR A 402 -2.44 8.29 -21.00
C THR A 402 -2.26 8.38 -19.49
N THR A 403 -1.37 9.25 -19.02
CA THR A 403 -1.05 9.42 -17.60
C THR A 403 -1.45 10.83 -17.14
N LYS A 404 -2.12 10.91 -15.98
CA LYS A 404 -2.79 12.14 -15.51
C LYS A 404 -1.87 13.35 -15.35
N PHE A 405 -0.70 13.14 -14.75
CA PHE A 405 0.28 14.19 -14.53
C PHE A 405 1.64 13.60 -14.86
N VAL A 406 2.27 14.14 -15.89
CA VAL A 406 3.59 13.72 -16.35
C VAL A 406 4.45 14.97 -16.44
N LYS A 407 5.64 14.90 -15.87
CA LYS A 407 6.61 15.99 -15.95
C LYS A 407 8.01 15.45 -16.18
N TYR A 408 8.70 15.99 -17.17
CA TYR A 408 10.14 15.81 -17.29
C TYR A 408 10.85 16.73 -16.29
N VAL A 409 11.75 16.17 -15.49
CA VAL A 409 12.59 16.89 -14.54
C VAL A 409 14.04 16.47 -14.79
N PRO A 410 14.90 17.38 -15.26
CA PRO A 410 16.31 17.07 -15.45
C PRO A 410 16.96 16.59 -14.16
N ASP A 411 17.93 15.69 -14.26
CA ASP A 411 18.60 15.07 -13.11
C ASP A 411 19.10 16.10 -12.07
N GLU A 412 19.63 17.23 -12.52
CA GLU A 412 20.16 18.31 -11.67
C GLU A 412 19.08 19.04 -10.84
N TYR A 413 17.82 19.03 -11.29
CA TYR A 413 16.69 19.68 -10.61
C TYR A 413 15.82 18.69 -9.83
N LEU A 414 16.06 17.38 -9.94
CA LEU A 414 15.22 16.36 -9.31
C LEU A 414 15.09 16.57 -7.79
N ASN A 415 16.19 16.86 -7.10
CA ASN A 415 16.17 17.07 -5.65
C ASN A 415 15.39 18.32 -5.24
N ILE A 416 15.42 19.38 -6.05
CA ILE A 416 14.69 20.63 -5.79
C ILE A 416 13.19 20.37 -5.98
N TYR A 417 12.84 19.77 -7.13
CA TYR A 417 11.46 19.42 -7.44
C TYR A 417 10.82 18.54 -6.35
N LEU A 418 11.50 17.48 -5.91
CA LEU A 418 10.99 16.61 -4.85
C LEU A 418 10.82 17.34 -3.51
N LYS A 419 11.71 18.27 -3.14
CA LYS A 419 11.56 19.05 -1.89
C LYS A 419 10.33 19.96 -1.92
N GLU A 420 9.99 20.49 -3.10
CA GLU A 420 8.88 21.44 -3.27
C GLU A 420 7.52 20.76 -3.45
N HIS A 421 7.49 19.55 -4.00
CA HIS A 421 6.25 18.90 -4.44
C HIS A 421 5.82 17.67 -3.63
N LEU A 422 6.67 17.15 -2.73
CA LEU A 422 6.29 16.04 -1.86
C LEU A 422 5.35 16.50 -0.74
N GLU A 423 4.21 15.82 -0.62
CA GLU A 423 3.25 16.00 0.47
C GLU A 423 3.43 14.88 1.52
N ILE A 424 3.00 15.14 2.76
CA ILE A 424 2.98 14.10 3.81
C ILE A 424 2.20 12.87 3.33
N TYR A 425 2.60 11.67 3.77
CA TYR A 425 1.98 10.40 3.36
C TYR A 425 2.07 10.02 1.86
N ASP A 426 2.82 10.75 1.05
CA ASP A 426 3.11 10.33 -0.34
C ASP A 426 3.84 8.98 -0.39
N LEU A 427 3.69 8.28 -1.51
CA LEU A 427 4.41 7.05 -1.81
C LEU A 427 5.25 7.24 -3.06
N VAL A 428 6.56 7.39 -2.88
CA VAL A 428 7.53 7.62 -3.95
C VAL A 428 8.09 6.29 -4.41
N VAL A 429 8.01 6.02 -5.71
CA VAL A 429 8.51 4.79 -6.34
C VAL A 429 9.54 5.15 -7.39
N ALA A 430 10.81 4.90 -7.12
CA ALA A 430 11.89 5.04 -8.08
C ALA A 430 11.95 3.79 -8.97
N LEU A 431 11.88 3.99 -10.28
CA LEU A 431 11.82 2.93 -11.30
C LEU A 431 12.97 3.11 -12.28
N GLY A 432 13.78 2.07 -12.44
CA GLY A 432 14.75 1.99 -13.52
C GLY A 432 15.98 1.16 -13.18
N ALA A 433 16.72 0.75 -14.21
CA ALA A 433 17.93 -0.05 -14.07
C ALA A 433 19.22 0.77 -13.89
N GLY A 434 19.17 2.08 -14.20
CA GLY A 434 20.30 3.01 -14.16
C GLY A 434 20.67 3.47 -12.74
N ASP A 435 21.10 4.73 -12.64
CA ASP A 435 21.60 5.35 -11.40
C ASP A 435 20.51 6.02 -10.55
N ILE A 436 19.25 5.96 -10.97
CA ILE A 436 18.11 6.49 -10.19
C ILE A 436 18.05 5.96 -8.76
N SER A 437 18.40 4.69 -8.55
CA SER A 437 18.49 4.06 -7.22
C SER A 437 19.48 4.79 -6.30
N TYR A 438 20.61 5.26 -6.84
CA TYR A 438 21.58 6.05 -6.07
C TYR A 438 21.03 7.44 -5.77
N LYS A 439 20.49 8.12 -6.78
CA LYS A 439 19.94 9.49 -6.66
C LYS A 439 18.86 9.57 -5.58
N ILE A 440 17.89 8.66 -5.59
CA ILE A 440 16.79 8.67 -4.61
C ILE A 440 17.24 8.29 -3.20
N ARG A 441 18.26 7.42 -3.07
CA ARG A 441 18.83 7.09 -1.74
C ARG A 441 19.60 8.26 -1.15
N GLU A 442 20.38 8.99 -1.95
CA GLU A 442 21.06 10.21 -1.50
C GLU A 442 20.04 11.31 -1.17
N PHE A 443 19.04 11.52 -2.02
CA PHE A 443 17.93 12.43 -1.73
C PHE A 443 17.26 12.10 -0.40
N PHE A 444 16.87 10.84 -0.19
CA PHE A 444 16.23 10.41 1.05
C PHE A 444 17.12 10.68 2.26
N LYS A 445 18.42 10.37 2.17
CA LYS A 445 19.40 10.59 3.25
C LYS A 445 19.54 12.06 3.63
N GLU A 446 19.44 12.98 2.66
CA GLU A 446 19.42 14.43 2.94
C GLU A 446 18.07 14.89 3.48
N PHE A 447 16.98 14.47 2.83
CA PHE A 447 15.60 14.82 3.18
C PHE A 447 15.26 14.39 4.61
N SER A 448 15.70 13.19 5.02
CA SER A 448 15.46 12.63 6.35
C SER A 448 16.26 13.29 7.48
N LYS A 449 17.19 14.21 7.17
CA LYS A 449 17.88 15.01 8.21
C LYS A 449 16.98 16.09 8.80
N ASN A 450 15.95 16.51 8.05
CA ASN A 450 14.96 17.44 8.58
C ASN A 450 14.25 16.78 9.77
N LYS A 451 14.12 17.47 10.89
CA LYS A 451 13.44 16.96 12.09
C LYS A 451 12.05 17.57 12.29
N ARG A 452 11.48 18.21 11.25
CA ARG A 452 10.11 18.74 11.33
C ARG A 452 9.14 17.62 11.67
N LYS A 453 8.10 17.97 12.42
CA LYS A 453 6.95 17.11 12.69
C LYS A 453 5.81 17.49 11.75
N ILE A 454 4.86 16.58 11.57
CA ILE A 454 3.64 16.85 10.82
C ILE A 454 2.77 17.78 11.68
N GLU A 455 2.43 18.95 11.16
CA GLU A 455 1.64 19.94 11.88
C GLU A 455 0.15 19.70 11.67
N VAL A 456 -0.59 19.51 12.78
CA VAL A 456 -2.04 19.28 12.76
C VAL A 456 -2.73 20.38 13.56
N ALA A 457 -3.58 21.15 12.89
CA ALA A 457 -4.43 22.14 13.51
C ALA A 457 -5.69 21.46 14.10
N ILE A 458 -5.77 21.39 15.42
CA ILE A 458 -6.94 20.90 16.14
C ILE A 458 -7.94 22.05 16.28
N LEU A 459 -9.06 21.96 15.57
CA LEU A 459 -10.11 22.98 15.55
C LEU A 459 -11.33 22.47 16.30
N PHE A 460 -11.69 23.11 17.41
CA PHE A 460 -12.72 22.60 18.32
C PHE A 460 -13.44 23.68 19.13
N GLY A 461 -14.49 23.29 19.86
CA GLY A 461 -15.35 24.16 20.68
C GLY A 461 -16.71 24.36 20.01
N GLY A 462 -17.08 25.62 19.79
CA GLY A 462 -18.29 26.00 19.06
C GLY A 462 -19.29 26.78 19.91
N ARG A 463 -20.35 27.27 19.27
CA ARG A 463 -21.41 28.08 19.90
C ARG A 463 -22.59 27.23 20.40
N SER A 464 -22.60 25.94 20.09
CA SER A 464 -23.68 25.02 20.43
C SER A 464 -23.74 24.73 21.93
N ASN A 465 -24.89 24.22 22.38
CA ASN A 465 -25.06 23.70 23.74
C ASN A 465 -24.19 22.45 24.02
N GLU A 466 -23.59 21.86 22.98
CA GLU A 466 -22.69 20.72 23.04
C GLU A 466 -21.20 21.13 23.13
N HIS A 467 -20.90 22.40 23.42
CA HIS A 467 -19.54 22.91 23.58
C HIS A 467 -18.65 22.04 24.50
N GLU A 468 -19.17 21.62 25.66
CA GLU A 468 -18.41 20.81 26.62
C GLU A 468 -18.18 19.38 26.10
N VAL A 469 -19.13 18.84 25.33
CA VAL A 469 -19.02 17.55 24.64
C VAL A 469 -17.87 17.62 23.65
N THR A 470 -17.75 18.73 22.91
CA THR A 470 -16.63 19.00 22.01
C THR A 470 -15.29 19.06 22.74
N ILE A 471 -15.18 19.79 23.84
CA ILE A 471 -13.92 19.88 24.60
C ILE A 471 -13.49 18.50 25.10
N SER A 472 -14.41 17.75 25.71
CA SER A 472 -14.13 16.39 26.20
C SER A 472 -13.74 15.44 25.07
N SER A 473 -14.42 15.58 23.92
CA SER A 473 -14.12 14.82 22.70
C SER A 473 -12.71 15.05 22.19
N THR A 474 -12.29 16.31 22.16
CA THR A 474 -10.94 16.69 21.74
C THR A 474 -9.89 16.00 22.60
N LYS A 475 -10.01 16.04 23.94
CA LYS A 475 -9.05 15.38 24.86
C LYS A 475 -8.80 13.92 24.51
N ASN A 476 -9.82 13.19 24.10
CA ASN A 476 -9.70 11.78 23.75
C ASN A 476 -9.06 11.55 22.39
N TYR A 477 -9.35 12.40 21.40
CA TYR A 477 -8.69 12.32 20.10
C TYR A 477 -7.19 12.61 20.17
N LEU A 478 -6.77 13.55 21.01
CA LEU A 478 -5.35 13.89 21.14
C LEU A 478 -4.49 12.70 21.58
N LYS A 479 -5.06 11.74 22.33
CA LYS A 479 -4.37 10.52 22.79
C LYS A 479 -3.92 9.60 21.64
N LEU A 480 -4.51 9.75 20.46
CA LEU A 480 -4.16 8.95 19.28
C LEU A 480 -2.90 9.45 18.57
N PHE A 481 -2.53 10.72 18.75
CA PHE A 481 -1.40 11.34 18.08
C PHE A 481 -0.09 11.04 18.82
N ASP A 482 0.87 10.46 18.11
CA ASP A 482 2.24 10.32 18.61
C ASP A 482 2.96 11.67 18.55
N LYS A 483 3.22 12.27 19.71
CA LYS A 483 3.91 13.57 19.85
C LYS A 483 5.34 13.56 19.29
N ASN A 484 5.94 12.41 18.98
CA ASN A 484 7.24 12.34 18.29
C ASN A 484 7.11 12.61 16.78
N ILE A 485 5.94 12.34 16.20
CA ILE A 485 5.68 12.45 14.75
C ILE A 485 4.88 13.71 14.45
N PHE A 486 3.93 14.06 15.33
CA PHE A 486 2.99 15.16 15.12
C PHE A 486 3.28 16.33 16.06
N SER A 487 3.08 17.54 15.54
CA SER A 487 3.02 18.79 16.29
C SER A 487 1.59 19.31 16.23
N LEU A 488 0.96 19.53 17.39
CA LEU A 488 -0.46 19.89 17.46
C LEU A 488 -0.58 21.39 17.74
N LYS A 489 -1.36 22.09 16.93
CA LYS A 489 -1.71 23.51 17.09
C LYS A 489 -3.19 23.61 17.42
N TYR A 490 -3.56 24.39 18.42
CA TYR A 490 -4.92 24.37 18.94
C TYR A 490 -5.67 25.65 18.58
N PHE A 491 -6.89 25.48 18.06
CA PHE A 491 -7.81 26.54 17.67
C PHE A 491 -9.16 26.29 18.37
N LYS A 492 -9.44 27.06 19.43
CA LYS A 492 -10.67 26.93 20.23
C LYS A 492 -11.67 28.02 19.86
N ILE A 493 -12.90 27.64 19.53
CA ILE A 493 -14.02 28.57 19.33
C ILE A 493 -14.86 28.60 20.62
N LYS A 494 -14.98 29.76 21.27
CA LYS A 494 -15.79 29.97 22.47
C LYS A 494 -17.30 30.01 22.14
N LYS A 495 -18.16 29.96 23.17
CA LYS A 495 -19.62 30.04 23.03
C LYS A 495 -20.11 31.36 22.42
N ASP A 496 -19.38 32.45 22.66
CA ASP A 496 -19.61 33.77 22.06
C ASP A 496 -19.13 33.85 20.60
N GLY A 497 -18.46 32.81 20.08
CA GLY A 497 -17.90 32.76 18.74
C GLY A 497 -16.47 33.29 18.61
N LYS A 498 -15.84 33.78 19.70
CA LYS A 498 -14.44 34.22 19.67
C LYS A 498 -13.50 33.03 19.49
N TRP A 499 -12.55 33.15 18.58
CA TRP A 499 -11.53 32.13 18.37
C TRP A 499 -10.26 32.43 19.17
N LEU A 500 -9.62 31.37 19.66
CA LEU A 500 -8.37 31.42 20.43
C LEU A 500 -7.34 30.48 19.78
N TYR A 501 -6.07 30.86 19.85
CA TYR A 501 -4.96 30.06 19.33
C TYR A 501 -3.90 29.81 20.40
N SER A 502 -3.35 28.58 20.41
CA SER A 502 -2.20 28.21 21.23
C SER A 502 -1.40 27.09 20.58
N GLU A 503 -0.08 27.12 20.77
CA GLU A 503 0.83 26.01 20.44
C GLU A 503 0.99 25.03 21.62
N ASN A 504 0.54 25.43 22.82
CA ASN A 504 0.45 24.58 24.00
C ASN A 504 -0.98 24.04 24.15
N ASP A 505 -1.10 22.85 24.74
CA ASP A 505 -2.39 22.19 24.95
C ASP A 505 -3.30 23.00 25.89
N PHE A 506 -4.41 23.50 25.36
CA PHE A 506 -5.43 24.24 26.12
C PHE A 506 -6.16 23.37 27.17
N LEU A 507 -5.99 22.05 27.14
CA LEU A 507 -6.84 21.11 27.88
C LEU A 507 -6.28 20.71 29.26
N GLU A 508 -5.02 21.07 29.55
CA GLU A 508 -4.31 20.80 30.81
C GLU A 508 -4.16 22.03 31.71
N TYR A 509 -4.31 23.25 31.20
CA TYR A 509 -4.12 24.48 31.98
C TYR A 509 -5.24 25.50 31.74
N ASP A 510 -5.84 25.99 32.82
CA ASP A 510 -6.92 26.99 32.84
C ASP A 510 -6.37 28.42 32.61
N TYR A 511 -5.50 28.59 31.61
CA TYR A 511 -4.83 29.86 31.39
C TYR A 511 -5.69 30.85 30.59
N GLU A 512 -5.92 32.02 31.20
CA GLU A 512 -6.31 33.28 30.56
C GLU A 512 -5.23 33.85 29.62
N TYR A 513 -4.05 33.22 29.48
CA TYR A 513 -3.03 33.61 28.49
C TYR A 513 -3.40 33.14 27.09
N THR A 514 -4.46 33.73 26.56
CA THR A 514 -4.78 33.65 25.14
C THR A 514 -4.05 34.78 24.43
N LEU A 515 -3.23 34.44 23.44
CA LEU A 515 -2.79 35.40 22.45
C LEU A 515 -4.03 35.82 21.64
N ASP A 516 -4.61 36.96 21.99
CA ASP A 516 -5.65 37.60 21.19
C ASP A 516 -5.00 38.17 19.92
N ILE A 517 -4.72 37.28 18.98
CA ILE A 517 -4.22 37.64 17.65
C ILE A 517 -5.40 37.96 16.75
N SER A 518 -5.20 38.91 15.83
CA SER A 518 -6.22 39.22 14.84
C SER A 518 -6.67 37.95 14.09
N PHE A 519 -7.95 37.89 13.73
CA PHE A 519 -8.54 36.75 13.00
C PHE A 519 -7.70 36.37 11.77
N PHE A 520 -7.18 37.34 11.03
CA PHE A 520 -6.28 37.10 9.89
C PHE A 520 -4.99 36.36 10.24
N LYS A 521 -4.32 36.70 11.37
CA LYS A 521 -3.11 36.01 11.79
C LYS A 521 -3.41 34.55 12.15
N MET A 522 -4.56 34.31 12.78
CA MET A 522 -4.99 32.97 13.14
C MET A 522 -5.39 32.14 11.91
N LEU A 523 -6.10 32.73 10.95
CA LEU A 523 -6.37 32.08 9.66
C LEU A 523 -5.08 31.70 8.94
N LYS A 524 -4.08 32.59 8.93
CA LYS A 524 -2.78 32.27 8.35
C LYS A 524 -2.14 31.05 9.04
N LYS A 525 -2.15 31.00 10.39
CA LYS A 525 -1.64 29.85 11.15
C LYS A 525 -2.40 28.55 10.86
N LEU A 526 -3.71 28.63 10.64
CA LEU A 526 -4.54 27.49 10.26
C LEU A 526 -4.16 26.99 8.85
N VAL A 527 -4.00 27.90 7.90
CA VAL A 527 -3.62 27.59 6.50
C VAL A 527 -2.20 27.05 6.39
N ASP A 528 -1.27 27.53 7.22
CA ASP A 528 0.12 27.09 7.25
C ASP A 528 0.29 25.66 7.83
N SER A 529 -0.76 25.06 8.38
CA SER A 529 -0.71 23.70 8.96
C SER A 529 -0.82 22.63 7.86
N ASP A 530 -0.13 21.48 8.02
CA ASP A 530 -0.19 20.39 7.03
C ASP A 530 -1.60 19.77 6.93
N LEU A 531 -2.39 19.84 8.01
CA LEU A 531 -3.72 19.24 8.11
C LEU A 531 -4.58 19.90 9.20
N VAL A 532 -5.90 19.86 9.06
CA VAL A 532 -6.85 20.28 10.10
C VAL A 532 -7.64 19.10 10.65
N PHE A 533 -7.86 19.05 11.96
CA PHE A 533 -8.79 18.13 12.59
C PHE A 533 -9.94 18.91 13.25
N PRO A 534 -11.06 19.10 12.53
CA PRO A 534 -12.27 19.66 13.11
C PRO A 534 -12.96 18.64 14.02
N ILE A 535 -13.18 19.03 15.26
CA ILE A 535 -13.88 18.24 16.28
C ILE A 535 -15.00 19.14 16.80
N PHE A 536 -16.24 18.86 16.42
CA PHE A 536 -17.42 19.63 16.79
C PHE A 536 -18.62 18.70 17.01
N HIS A 537 -19.47 19.07 17.97
CA HIS A 537 -20.79 18.46 18.21
C HIS A 537 -21.86 19.55 18.18
N GLY A 538 -23.02 19.20 17.65
CA GLY A 538 -24.16 20.09 17.48
C GLY A 538 -24.02 21.11 16.35
N PRO A 539 -25.05 21.97 16.19
CA PRO A 539 -25.18 22.88 15.05
C PRO A 539 -23.95 23.77 14.79
N LEU A 540 -23.77 24.18 13.53
CA LEU A 540 -22.65 24.99 13.02
C LEU A 540 -21.29 24.26 13.02
N GLY A 541 -21.29 22.94 13.15
CA GLY A 541 -20.10 22.11 13.24
C GLY A 541 -20.28 20.78 12.51
N GLU A 542 -21.05 19.87 13.11
CA GLU A 542 -21.27 18.50 12.60
C GLU A 542 -22.16 18.45 11.34
N ASP A 543 -22.95 19.51 11.12
CA ASP A 543 -23.81 19.73 9.95
C ASP A 543 -23.06 20.02 8.64
N GLY A 544 -21.73 20.11 8.71
CA GLY A 544 -20.86 20.33 7.56
C GLY A 544 -20.45 21.78 7.35
N MET A 545 -20.89 22.74 8.20
CA MET A 545 -20.50 24.15 8.07
C MET A 545 -18.98 24.34 8.15
N ILE A 546 -18.32 23.73 9.15
CA ILE A 546 -16.86 23.79 9.30
C ILE A 546 -16.16 23.04 8.15
N ALA A 547 -16.70 21.90 7.72
CA ALA A 547 -16.16 21.16 6.59
C ALA A 547 -16.18 22.01 5.31
N GLY A 548 -17.30 22.67 5.01
CA GLY A 548 -17.42 23.59 3.87
C GLY A 548 -16.48 24.80 3.95
N PHE A 549 -16.28 25.36 5.14
CA PHE A 549 -15.30 26.41 5.38
C PHE A 549 -13.86 25.94 5.05
N LEU A 550 -13.46 24.78 5.54
CA LEU A 550 -12.13 24.22 5.29
C LEU A 550 -11.92 23.83 3.82
N GLU A 551 -12.95 23.32 3.14
CA GLU A 551 -12.92 23.05 1.69
C GLU A 551 -12.75 24.32 0.87
N THR A 552 -13.41 25.43 1.27
CA THR A 552 -13.24 26.74 0.60
C THR A 552 -11.81 27.26 0.70
N LEU A 553 -11.11 26.92 1.78
CA LEU A 553 -9.68 27.24 1.97
C LEU A 553 -8.73 26.20 1.34
N ASN A 554 -9.25 25.14 0.72
CA ASN A 554 -8.47 24.05 0.11
C ASN A 554 -7.54 23.33 1.12
N LEU A 555 -7.95 23.31 2.40
CA LEU A 555 -7.19 22.69 3.47
C LEU A 555 -7.60 21.22 3.60
N PRO A 556 -6.64 20.28 3.67
CA PRO A 556 -6.97 18.89 3.95
C PRO A 556 -7.41 18.78 5.42
N TYR A 557 -8.49 18.02 5.67
CA TYR A 557 -9.02 17.86 7.03
C TYR A 557 -9.63 16.49 7.31
N LEU A 558 -9.47 16.05 8.56
CA LEU A 558 -10.07 14.84 9.12
C LEU A 558 -11.57 15.01 9.26
N GLY A 559 -12.35 14.03 8.76
CA GLY A 559 -13.80 14.05 8.89
C GLY A 559 -14.52 13.75 7.60
N ALA A 560 -15.84 13.60 7.74
CA ALA A 560 -16.77 13.62 6.62
C ALA A 560 -16.61 14.88 5.77
N ASP A 561 -16.88 14.75 4.46
CA ASP A 561 -16.97 15.92 3.58
C ASP A 561 -18.26 16.73 3.84
N TYR A 562 -18.35 17.98 3.39
CA TYR A 562 -19.50 18.83 3.74
C TYR A 562 -20.83 18.19 3.34
N LYS A 563 -20.87 17.48 2.20
CA LYS A 563 -22.05 16.78 1.67
C LYS A 563 -22.39 15.58 2.54
N SER A 564 -21.39 14.80 2.93
CA SER A 564 -21.55 13.64 3.80
C SER A 564 -22.13 14.06 5.14
N SER A 565 -21.59 15.14 5.73
CA SER A 565 -22.09 15.70 6.98
C SER A 565 -23.54 16.18 6.87
N SER A 566 -23.85 17.02 5.88
CA SER A 566 -25.18 17.60 5.74
C SER A 566 -26.26 16.56 5.44
N LEU A 567 -25.97 15.59 4.56
CA LEU A 567 -26.92 14.52 4.25
C LEU A 567 -27.14 13.57 5.43
N SER A 568 -26.10 13.28 6.21
CA SER A 568 -26.21 12.37 7.36
C SER A 568 -27.01 12.95 8.51
N MET A 569 -27.06 14.28 8.63
CA MET A 569 -27.88 14.94 9.64
C MET A 569 -29.37 14.79 9.38
N ASP A 570 -29.80 14.69 8.13
CA ASP A 570 -31.21 14.46 7.78
C ASP A 570 -31.59 12.98 7.96
N LYS A 571 -32.16 12.64 9.11
CA LYS A 571 -32.55 11.26 9.46
C LYS A 571 -33.65 10.72 8.55
N ALA A 572 -34.65 11.53 8.24
CA ALA A 572 -35.75 11.14 7.37
C ALA A 572 -35.23 10.82 5.96
N PHE A 573 -34.36 11.66 5.40
CA PHE A 573 -33.70 11.41 4.13
C PHE A 573 -32.90 10.10 4.14
N CYS A 574 -32.02 9.93 5.14
CA CYS A 574 -31.20 8.73 5.27
C CYS A 574 -32.05 7.44 5.33
N LYS A 575 -33.14 7.45 6.12
CA LYS A 575 -34.05 6.30 6.23
C LYS A 575 -34.82 6.03 4.95
N ASN A 576 -35.24 7.06 4.23
CA ASN A 576 -35.89 6.89 2.94
C ASN A 576 -34.93 6.26 1.91
N ILE A 577 -33.67 6.69 1.86
CA ILE A 577 -32.65 6.06 1.01
C ILE A 577 -32.39 4.60 1.41
N ALA A 578 -32.28 4.32 2.71
CA ALA A 578 -32.15 2.95 3.21
C ALA A 578 -33.32 2.06 2.75
N LYS A 579 -34.56 2.56 2.91
CA LYS A 579 -35.79 1.85 2.50
C LYS A 579 -35.82 1.54 1.01
N ILE A 580 -35.47 2.50 0.14
CA ILE A 580 -35.40 2.31 -1.32
C ILE A 580 -34.39 1.20 -1.67
N ASN A 581 -33.30 1.11 -0.93
CA ASN A 581 -32.25 0.10 -1.09
C ASN A 581 -32.56 -1.22 -0.36
N LYS A 582 -33.81 -1.42 0.08
CA LYS A 582 -34.29 -2.63 0.77
C LYS A 582 -33.58 -2.91 2.10
N ILE A 583 -33.04 -1.88 2.73
CA ILE A 583 -32.47 -1.96 4.09
C ILE A 583 -33.60 -1.72 5.08
N LYS A 584 -33.77 -2.65 6.02
CA LYS A 584 -34.83 -2.54 7.04
C LYS A 584 -34.61 -1.29 7.89
N ILE A 585 -35.70 -0.57 8.14
CA ILE A 585 -35.74 0.61 9.01
C ILE A 585 -36.92 0.47 9.95
N VAL A 586 -36.89 1.20 11.06
CA VAL A 586 -38.08 1.38 11.89
C VAL A 586 -39.11 2.21 11.12
N ASP A 587 -40.38 1.81 11.20
CA ASP A 587 -41.48 2.58 10.62
C ASP A 587 -41.50 3.98 11.21
N PHE A 588 -41.53 4.99 10.34
CA PHE A 588 -41.55 6.38 10.75
C PHE A 588 -42.51 7.26 9.93
N LEU A 589 -42.71 8.47 10.44
CA LEU A 589 -43.32 9.61 9.78
C LEU A 589 -42.47 10.86 10.01
N GLU A 590 -42.23 11.61 8.95
CA GLU A 590 -41.64 12.94 9.00
C GLU A 590 -42.77 13.99 9.03
N ILE A 591 -42.61 15.02 9.85
CA ILE A 591 -43.61 16.08 10.04
C ILE A 591 -42.93 17.42 10.07
N ASN A 592 -43.43 18.35 9.24
CA ASN A 592 -43.02 19.75 9.26
C ASN A 592 -43.94 20.59 10.16
N ILE A 593 -43.38 21.58 10.85
CA ILE A 593 -44.10 22.47 11.77
C ILE A 593 -45.27 23.22 11.10
N LEU A 594 -45.14 23.60 9.82
CA LEU A 594 -46.18 24.34 9.09
C LEU A 594 -47.39 23.44 8.81
N ASP A 595 -47.16 22.19 8.44
CA ASP A 595 -48.21 21.21 8.21
C ASP A 595 -48.90 20.82 9.52
N TYR A 596 -48.11 20.66 10.59
CA TYR A 596 -48.61 20.41 11.94
C TYR A 596 -49.55 21.52 12.41
N LYS A 597 -49.14 22.79 12.28
CA LYS A 597 -49.97 23.95 12.65
C LYS A 597 -51.27 24.05 11.84
N LYS A 598 -51.25 23.65 10.56
CA LYS A 598 -52.45 23.68 9.70
C LYS A 598 -53.42 22.53 9.96
N ASN A 599 -52.91 21.33 10.26
CA ASN A 599 -53.69 20.09 10.22
C ASN A 599 -53.45 19.17 11.43
N MET A 600 -53.18 19.72 12.62
CA MET A 600 -52.79 18.99 13.83
C MET A 600 -53.62 17.72 14.09
N LYS A 601 -54.96 17.84 14.21
CA LYS A 601 -55.85 16.69 14.50
C LYS A 601 -55.72 15.57 13.47
N LYS A 602 -55.60 15.92 12.19
CA LYS A 602 -55.44 14.95 11.09
C LYS A 602 -54.08 14.27 11.14
N ILE A 603 -53.03 15.01 11.50
CA ILE A 603 -51.67 14.49 11.64
C ILE A 603 -51.56 13.55 12.84
N ILE A 604 -52.09 13.92 14.00
CA ILE A 604 -52.13 13.05 15.20
C ILE A 604 -52.89 11.74 14.89
N SER A 605 -54.07 11.84 14.28
CA SER A 605 -54.83 10.66 13.86
C SER A 605 -54.05 9.77 12.88
N LYS A 606 -53.32 10.37 11.91
CA LYS A 606 -52.47 9.64 10.97
C LYS A 606 -51.30 8.93 11.66
N ILE A 607 -50.67 9.58 12.65
CA ILE A 607 -49.57 8.99 13.43
C ILE A 607 -50.09 7.77 14.18
N ILE A 608 -51.14 7.92 14.98
CA ILE A 608 -51.69 6.85 15.81
C ILE A 608 -52.14 5.67 14.94
N LYS A 609 -52.81 5.94 13.82
CA LYS A 609 -53.27 4.89 12.89
C LYS A 609 -52.12 4.09 12.26
N LYS A 610 -50.99 4.74 11.95
CA LYS A 610 -49.87 4.11 11.22
C LYS A 610 -48.82 3.50 12.17
N LEU A 611 -48.52 4.19 13.25
CA LEU A 611 -47.41 3.88 14.14
C LEU A 611 -47.85 3.35 15.51
N GLY A 612 -49.09 3.61 15.95
CA GLY A 612 -49.54 3.29 17.31
C GLY A 612 -49.22 4.41 18.30
N LEU A 613 -49.16 4.08 19.59
CA LEU A 613 -48.96 5.05 20.68
C LEU A 613 -47.58 4.98 21.35
N ASP A 614 -46.90 3.84 21.31
CA ASP A 614 -45.52 3.71 21.81
C ASP A 614 -44.52 4.28 20.79
N LEU A 615 -44.17 5.55 20.98
CA LEU A 615 -43.46 6.35 19.98
C LEU A 615 -42.19 6.98 20.53
N CYS A 616 -41.22 7.16 19.64
CA CYS A 616 -40.05 8.00 19.83
C CYS A 616 -40.15 9.21 18.88
N ILE A 617 -40.07 10.42 19.43
CA ILE A 617 -40.10 11.68 18.70
C ILE A 617 -38.69 12.26 18.73
N LYS A 618 -38.11 12.57 17.57
CA LYS A 618 -36.74 13.11 17.47
C LYS A 618 -36.69 14.31 16.54
N ALA A 619 -35.84 15.27 16.83
CA ALA A 619 -35.44 16.30 15.86
C ALA A 619 -34.82 15.64 14.62
N ASN A 620 -35.17 16.11 13.42
CA ASN A 620 -34.70 15.48 12.20
C ASN A 620 -33.18 15.66 12.02
N SER A 621 -32.67 16.86 12.31
CA SER A 621 -31.35 17.36 11.90
C SER A 621 -30.31 17.48 13.02
N LEU A 622 -30.61 17.03 14.24
CA LEU A 622 -29.72 17.12 15.41
C LEU A 622 -29.18 15.75 15.86
N GLY A 623 -28.08 15.73 16.63
CA GLY A 623 -27.50 14.50 17.15
C GLY A 623 -28.39 13.67 18.10
N SER A 624 -27.93 12.44 18.39
CA SER A 624 -28.65 11.35 19.10
C SER A 624 -28.95 11.56 20.61
N SER A 625 -28.82 12.78 21.12
CA SER A 625 -28.99 13.05 22.56
C SER A 625 -29.82 14.30 22.87
N ILE A 626 -30.06 15.19 21.90
CA ILE A 626 -30.81 16.43 22.09
C ILE A 626 -32.10 16.36 21.26
N GLY A 627 -33.23 16.74 21.85
CA GLY A 627 -34.53 16.74 21.16
C GLY A 627 -35.09 15.34 20.91
N ILE A 628 -34.79 14.36 21.78
CA ILE A 628 -35.39 13.02 21.76
C ILE A 628 -36.39 12.90 22.90
N PHE A 629 -37.62 12.53 22.56
CA PHE A 629 -38.72 12.37 23.49
C PHE A 629 -39.43 11.03 23.27
N PHE A 630 -40.07 10.53 24.32
CA PHE A 630 -40.86 9.30 24.25
C PHE A 630 -42.29 9.60 24.67
N SER A 631 -43.23 8.91 24.03
CA SER A 631 -44.65 8.99 24.34
C SER A 631 -45.31 7.63 24.22
N ASN A 632 -46.35 7.40 25.02
CA ASN A 632 -47.21 6.21 25.02
C ASN A 632 -48.71 6.56 25.05
N ASP A 633 -49.06 7.84 24.93
CA ASP A 633 -50.45 8.34 24.93
C ASP A 633 -50.58 9.61 24.08
N GLU A 634 -51.80 9.92 23.62
CA GLU A 634 -52.05 11.03 22.70
C GLU A 634 -51.71 12.41 23.29
N LYS A 635 -51.97 12.62 24.58
CA LYS A 635 -51.73 13.91 25.24
C LYS A 635 -50.23 14.18 25.35
N SER A 636 -49.48 13.17 25.79
CA SER A 636 -48.01 13.21 25.83
C SER A 636 -47.43 13.39 24.43
N LEU A 637 -47.98 12.72 23.41
CA LEU A 637 -47.49 12.83 22.03
C LEU A 637 -47.53 14.28 21.53
N ILE A 638 -48.65 14.97 21.73
CA ILE A 638 -48.81 16.37 21.35
C ILE A 638 -47.77 17.24 22.07
N GLU A 639 -47.66 17.11 23.39
CA GLU A 639 -46.70 17.87 24.20
C GLU A 639 -45.25 17.65 23.72
N LYS A 640 -44.88 16.40 23.43
CA LYS A 640 -43.52 16.05 22.99
C LYS A 640 -43.22 16.51 21.57
N ILE A 641 -44.21 16.47 20.67
CA ILE A 641 -44.09 17.05 19.32
C ILE A 641 -43.81 18.54 19.41
N GLU A 642 -44.59 19.28 20.20
CA GLU A 642 -44.44 20.73 20.36
C GLU A 642 -43.07 21.10 20.94
N LYS A 643 -42.63 20.37 21.98
CA LYS A 643 -41.26 20.53 22.53
C LYS A 643 -40.18 20.22 21.49
N CYS A 644 -40.39 19.20 20.66
CA CYS A 644 -39.42 18.83 19.63
C CYS A 644 -39.27 19.90 18.55
N PHE A 645 -40.35 20.63 18.23
CA PHE A 645 -40.32 21.75 17.30
C PHE A 645 -39.55 22.98 17.82
N GLU A 646 -39.21 23.05 19.11
CA GLU A 646 -38.29 24.08 19.62
C GLU A 646 -36.84 23.86 19.13
N TYR A 647 -36.52 22.65 18.65
CA TYR A 647 -35.19 22.24 18.23
C TYR A 647 -35.01 22.14 16.71
N ASP A 648 -36.07 21.81 15.97
CA ASP A 648 -36.04 21.62 14.52
C ASP A 648 -37.44 21.85 13.91
N ASP A 649 -37.51 22.47 12.74
CA ASP A 649 -38.76 22.67 11.99
C ASP A 649 -39.32 21.35 11.41
N ASN A 650 -38.46 20.34 11.26
CA ASN A 650 -38.84 18.99 10.86
C ASN A 650 -38.51 17.99 11.97
N ILE A 651 -39.46 17.11 12.27
CA ILE A 651 -39.29 16.07 13.27
C ILE A 651 -39.61 14.71 12.68
N ILE A 652 -39.01 13.68 13.25
CA ILE A 652 -39.30 12.29 12.94
C ILE A 652 -40.03 11.64 14.11
N ILE A 653 -41.08 10.89 13.80
CA ILE A 653 -41.82 10.07 14.76
C ILE A 653 -41.70 8.62 14.34
N GLU A 654 -41.16 7.80 15.23
CA GLU A 654 -40.85 6.40 14.98
C GLU A 654 -41.57 5.50 15.98
N LYS A 655 -41.89 4.28 15.57
CA LYS A 655 -42.28 3.24 16.53
C LYS A 655 -41.17 3.01 17.53
N LYS A 656 -41.50 2.92 18.81
CA LYS A 656 -40.55 2.45 19.82
C LYS A 656 -40.26 0.96 19.55
N VAL A 657 -38.99 0.61 19.46
CA VAL A 657 -38.55 -0.77 19.26
C VAL A 657 -37.79 -1.22 20.52
N ILE A 658 -38.12 -2.41 21.02
CA ILE A 658 -37.35 -3.10 22.06
C ILE A 658 -36.23 -3.84 21.34
N ALA A 659 -35.03 -3.25 21.34
CA ALA A 659 -33.87 -3.79 20.65
C ALA A 659 -32.57 -3.27 21.29
N ASN A 660 -31.51 -4.05 21.14
CA ASN A 660 -30.16 -3.62 21.50
C ASN A 660 -29.58 -2.73 20.38
N GLU A 661 -28.67 -1.83 20.75
CA GLU A 661 -27.97 -0.99 19.78
C GLU A 661 -26.75 -1.72 19.24
N LEU A 662 -26.56 -1.64 17.93
CA LEU A 662 -25.44 -2.23 17.22
C LEU A 662 -24.72 -1.15 16.42
N ASN A 663 -23.49 -0.84 16.81
CA ASN A 663 -22.74 0.27 16.24
C ASN A 663 -21.62 -0.25 15.34
N VAL A 664 -21.28 0.47 14.28
CA VAL A 664 -20.17 0.15 13.37
C VAL A 664 -19.39 1.41 13.02
N SER A 665 -18.05 1.33 13.05
CA SER A 665 -17.15 2.40 12.62
C SER A 665 -16.75 2.20 11.16
N ILE A 666 -16.84 3.25 10.37
CA ILE A 666 -16.40 3.26 8.97
C ILE A 666 -15.33 4.34 8.77
N ILE A 667 -14.25 3.99 8.06
CA ILE A 667 -13.19 4.94 7.63
C ILE A 667 -12.78 4.64 6.19
N GLY A 668 -12.69 5.68 5.37
CA GLY A 668 -12.10 5.64 4.03
C GLY A 668 -12.99 6.29 2.98
N ASN A 669 -12.47 6.37 1.77
CA ASN A 669 -13.19 6.81 0.58
C ASN A 669 -13.23 5.68 -0.46
N ALA A 670 -12.08 5.36 -1.05
CA ALA A 670 -11.90 4.26 -2.00
C ALA A 670 -11.51 2.96 -1.29
N ASP A 671 -10.83 3.06 -0.13
CA ASP A 671 -10.53 1.92 0.74
C ASP A 671 -11.38 1.97 2.01
N ILE A 672 -12.66 1.61 1.87
CA ILE A 672 -13.63 1.61 2.96
C ILE A 672 -13.32 0.48 3.94
N TYR A 673 -12.91 0.84 5.15
CA TYR A 673 -12.88 -0.03 6.31
C TYR A 673 -14.22 -0.02 7.01
N VAL A 674 -14.66 -1.19 7.46
CA VAL A 674 -15.83 -1.36 8.31
C VAL A 674 -15.38 -2.20 9.51
N SER A 675 -15.47 -1.63 10.70
CA SER A 675 -15.05 -2.30 11.93
C SER A 675 -15.94 -3.49 12.26
N LYS A 676 -15.48 -4.32 13.19
CA LYS A 676 -16.39 -5.18 13.94
C LYS A 676 -17.54 -4.39 14.57
N PRO A 677 -18.78 -4.90 14.50
CA PRO A 677 -19.91 -4.28 15.15
C PRO A 677 -19.79 -4.41 16.67
N PHE A 678 -20.28 -3.41 17.39
CA PHE A 678 -20.29 -3.36 18.84
C PHE A 678 -21.72 -3.34 19.35
N LEU A 679 -22.10 -4.34 20.14
CA LEU A 679 -23.41 -4.45 20.76
C LEU A 679 -23.44 -3.67 22.08
N LEU A 680 -24.45 -2.83 22.25
CA LEU A 680 -24.74 -2.11 23.48
C LEU A 680 -26.09 -2.61 24.02
N HIS A 681 -26.04 -3.23 25.19
CA HIS A 681 -27.23 -3.69 25.89
C HIS A 681 -27.98 -2.52 26.50
N THR A 682 -29.10 -2.18 25.91
CA THR A 682 -30.05 -1.23 26.44
C THR A 682 -31.05 -2.02 27.30
N LYS A 683 -30.78 -2.17 28.61
CA LYS A 683 -31.71 -2.84 29.56
C LYS A 683 -33.02 -2.05 29.75
N ASN A 684 -33.85 -1.93 28.70
CA ASN A 684 -35.13 -1.21 28.65
C ASN A 684 -35.11 0.25 29.13
N ILE A 685 -33.95 0.88 29.24
CA ILE A 685 -33.80 2.28 29.66
C ILE A 685 -33.07 3.02 28.54
N PHE A 686 -33.83 3.72 27.70
CA PHE A 686 -33.25 4.72 26.79
C PHE A 686 -32.85 5.93 27.63
N PHE A 687 -31.57 6.33 27.54
CA PHE A 687 -30.98 7.32 28.42
C PHE A 687 -31.46 8.73 28.09
N ASP A 688 -32.07 9.40 29.07
CA ASP A 688 -32.26 10.85 29.12
C ASP A 688 -30.89 11.57 29.11
N TYR A 689 -30.83 12.74 28.45
CA TYR A 689 -29.64 13.55 28.15
C TYR A 689 -28.72 13.74 29.37
N GLU A 690 -29.30 14.02 30.54
CA GLU A 690 -28.52 14.23 31.77
C GLU A 690 -27.80 12.95 32.24
N LYS A 691 -28.38 11.75 32.08
CA LYS A 691 -27.77 10.52 32.60
C LYS A 691 -26.71 9.92 31.68
N LYS A 692 -26.80 10.11 30.37
CA LYS A 692 -25.84 9.56 29.38
C LYS A 692 -24.43 10.13 29.55
N TYR A 693 -24.30 11.33 30.12
CA TYR A 693 -23.02 12.03 30.32
C TYR A 693 -22.68 12.36 31.78
N LEU A 694 -23.64 12.43 32.72
CA LEU A 694 -23.36 12.68 34.15
C LEU A 694 -23.19 11.40 34.99
N THR A 695 -23.68 10.23 34.57
CA THR A 695 -23.55 9.01 35.37
C THR A 695 -22.31 8.20 34.99
N LYS A 696 -21.36 8.10 35.93
CA LYS A 696 -20.15 7.24 35.90
C LYS A 696 -20.41 5.73 35.75
N ASN A 697 -21.64 5.28 35.47
CA ASN A 697 -22.07 3.90 35.70
C ASN A 697 -22.67 3.16 34.49
N THR A 698 -22.31 3.51 33.25
CA THR A 698 -22.50 2.58 32.13
C THR A 698 -21.39 1.53 32.19
N LYS A 699 -21.62 0.40 32.89
CA LYS A 699 -20.79 -0.81 32.73
C LYS A 699 -20.98 -1.29 31.29
N ILE A 700 -20.09 -0.86 30.40
CA ILE A 700 -19.95 -1.44 29.08
C ILE A 700 -19.42 -2.86 29.30
N GLU A 701 -20.28 -3.84 29.10
CA GLU A 701 -19.88 -5.25 29.07
C GLU A 701 -18.91 -5.48 27.90
N LYS A 702 -18.07 -6.51 28.01
CA LYS A 702 -17.21 -6.95 26.90
C LYS A 702 -18.08 -7.13 25.64
N PRO A 703 -17.57 -6.83 24.43
CA PRO A 703 -18.35 -7.06 23.23
C PRO A 703 -18.84 -8.50 23.22
N ASP A 704 -20.16 -8.68 23.21
CA ASP A 704 -20.76 -9.99 23.07
C ASP A 704 -20.32 -10.61 21.76
N LYS A 705 -20.14 -11.94 21.77
CA LYS A 705 -19.82 -12.68 20.56
C LYS A 705 -21.03 -12.70 19.64
N ILE A 706 -21.09 -11.74 18.73
CA ILE A 706 -21.96 -11.79 17.56
C ILE A 706 -21.44 -12.93 16.66
N SER A 707 -22.35 -13.71 16.07
CA SER A 707 -21.95 -14.78 15.15
C SER A 707 -21.23 -14.20 13.93
N LEU A 708 -20.25 -14.92 13.37
CA LEU A 708 -19.49 -14.45 12.19
C LEU A 708 -20.41 -14.11 11.01
N LYS A 709 -21.50 -14.88 10.83
CA LYS A 709 -22.49 -14.62 9.78
C LYS A 709 -23.17 -13.26 9.98
N LYS A 710 -23.58 -12.96 11.20
CA LYS A 710 -24.26 -11.70 11.55
C LYS A 710 -23.30 -10.51 11.51
N GLU A 711 -22.04 -10.71 11.92
CA GLU A 711 -20.97 -9.71 11.76
C GLU A 711 -20.81 -9.30 10.28
N GLU A 712 -20.69 -10.26 9.38
CA GLU A 712 -20.55 -9.98 7.94
C GLU A 712 -21.81 -9.32 7.34
N GLU A 713 -23.00 -9.76 7.78
CA GLU A 713 -24.27 -9.14 7.37
C GLU A 713 -24.31 -7.64 7.72
N VAL A 714 -23.98 -7.29 8.96
CA VAL A 714 -23.98 -5.91 9.44
C VAL A 714 -22.91 -5.08 8.74
N LYS A 715 -21.71 -5.65 8.54
CA LYS A 715 -20.62 -4.98 7.82
C LYS A 715 -21.02 -4.65 6.39
N GLU A 716 -21.73 -5.56 5.72
CA GLU A 716 -22.19 -5.34 4.35
C GLU A 716 -23.31 -4.30 4.28
N LEU A 717 -24.28 -4.34 5.19
CA LEU A 717 -25.32 -3.31 5.31
C LEU A 717 -24.70 -1.91 5.56
N ALA A 718 -23.73 -1.83 6.47
CA ALA A 718 -23.05 -0.58 6.79
C ALA A 718 -22.26 -0.04 5.58
N ARG A 719 -21.55 -0.93 4.86
CA ARG A 719 -20.85 -0.59 3.61
C ARG A 719 -21.83 -0.09 2.53
N GLN A 720 -22.95 -0.79 2.36
CA GLN A 720 -23.98 -0.43 1.39
C GLN A 720 -24.55 0.95 1.71
N LEU A 721 -24.96 1.23 2.97
CA LEU A 721 -25.44 2.55 3.41
C LEU A 721 -24.43 3.65 3.11
N TYR A 722 -23.17 3.42 3.48
CA TYR A 722 -22.08 4.37 3.27
C TYR A 722 -21.91 4.72 1.79
N GLN A 723 -22.00 3.73 0.91
CA GLN A 723 -21.87 3.90 -0.54
C GLN A 723 -23.09 4.58 -1.18
N VAL A 724 -24.32 4.17 -0.83
CA VAL A 724 -25.53 4.73 -1.44
C VAL A 724 -25.78 6.18 -1.02
N LEU A 725 -25.39 6.53 0.21
CA LEU A 725 -25.39 7.92 0.70
C LEU A 725 -24.14 8.70 0.26
N LYS A 726 -23.23 8.07 -0.48
CA LYS A 726 -22.00 8.65 -1.05
C LYS A 726 -21.12 9.33 0.01
N LEU A 727 -21.08 8.74 1.20
CA LEU A 727 -20.32 9.27 2.32
C LEU A 727 -18.81 9.14 2.06
N LYS A 728 -18.04 10.04 2.67
CA LYS A 728 -16.57 10.06 2.63
C LYS A 728 -16.00 10.33 4.00
N GLY A 729 -14.71 10.06 4.19
CA GLY A 729 -14.01 10.30 5.45
C GLY A 729 -14.28 9.20 6.48
N PHE A 730 -15.04 9.51 7.52
CA PHE A 730 -15.44 8.54 8.53
C PHE A 730 -16.85 8.81 9.03
N ALA A 731 -17.50 7.76 9.54
CA ALA A 731 -18.80 7.85 10.18
C ALA A 731 -19.01 6.68 11.14
N ARG A 732 -19.88 6.87 12.13
CA ARG A 732 -20.46 5.78 12.91
C ARG A 732 -21.86 5.50 12.38
N ILE A 733 -22.16 4.25 12.04
CA ILE A 733 -23.51 3.84 11.66
C ILE A 733 -24.10 3.03 12.81
N ASP A 734 -25.31 3.44 13.21
CA ASP A 734 -26.02 2.86 14.33
C ASP A 734 -27.20 2.05 13.78
N PHE A 735 -27.34 0.82 14.27
CA PHE A 735 -28.41 -0.10 13.97
C PHE A 735 -29.10 -0.53 15.27
N PHE A 736 -30.30 -1.07 15.16
CA PHE A 736 -30.96 -1.85 16.20
C PHE A 736 -30.98 -3.32 15.82
N ILE A 737 -30.81 -4.21 16.80
CA ILE A 737 -31.01 -5.65 16.65
C ILE A 737 -32.03 -6.15 17.68
N ASN A 738 -33.12 -6.73 17.21
CA ASN A 738 -34.16 -7.28 18.07
C ASN A 738 -33.84 -8.73 18.51
N GLU A 739 -34.69 -9.30 19.37
CA GLU A 739 -34.54 -10.69 19.86
C GLU A 739 -34.57 -11.75 18.74
N ASN A 740 -35.21 -11.43 17.61
CA ASN A 740 -35.23 -12.27 16.40
C ASN A 740 -34.01 -12.09 15.50
N GLU A 741 -32.97 -11.39 15.99
CA GLU A 741 -31.76 -11.01 15.26
C GLU A 741 -32.00 -10.19 13.97
N GLU A 742 -33.13 -9.53 13.85
CA GLU A 742 -33.41 -8.62 12.73
C GLU A 742 -32.72 -7.28 12.96
N ILE A 743 -32.03 -6.80 11.92
CA ILE A 743 -31.26 -5.56 11.96
C ILE A 743 -32.08 -4.43 11.33
N TYR A 744 -32.21 -3.32 12.04
CA TYR A 744 -32.87 -2.10 11.57
C TYR A 744 -31.89 -0.95 11.56
N PHE A 745 -31.77 -0.23 10.44
CA PHE A 745 -30.97 0.99 10.39
C PHE A 745 -31.60 2.09 11.26
N ASN A 746 -30.81 2.64 12.20
CA ASN A 746 -31.22 3.73 13.07
C ASN A 746 -30.78 5.08 12.48
N GLU A 747 -29.49 5.38 12.49
CA GLU A 747 -28.95 6.67 12.05
C GLU A 747 -27.45 6.62 11.70
N ILE A 748 -26.93 7.71 11.13
CA ILE A 748 -25.52 7.89 10.80
C ILE A 748 -25.00 9.12 11.55
N ASN A 749 -23.85 8.96 12.20
CA ASN A 749 -23.13 10.06 12.84
C ASN A 749 -21.86 10.37 12.02
N PRO A 750 -21.82 11.49 11.27
CA PRO A 750 -20.68 11.84 10.42
C PRO A 750 -19.47 12.37 11.22
N THR A 751 -19.70 12.89 12.43
CA THR A 751 -18.68 13.34 13.39
C THR A 751 -19.00 12.77 14.77
N PRO A 752 -18.83 11.45 14.99
CA PRO A 752 -19.27 10.81 16.23
C PRO A 752 -18.68 11.48 17.48
N GLY A 753 -19.49 11.60 18.54
CA GLY A 753 -19.13 12.07 19.89
C GLY A 753 -18.03 11.30 20.60
N PHE A 754 -17.13 12.02 21.29
CA PHE A 754 -16.03 11.47 22.10
C PHE A 754 -16.04 11.95 23.57
N ALA A 755 -17.17 12.42 24.08
CA ALA A 755 -17.20 13.15 25.34
C ALA A 755 -16.99 12.34 26.63
N SER A 756 -16.54 11.09 26.55
CA SER A 756 -16.13 10.29 27.71
C SER A 756 -15.06 9.26 27.32
N GLU A 757 -14.43 8.62 28.31
CA GLU A 757 -13.57 7.42 28.15
C GLU A 757 -14.27 6.24 27.42
N ASN A 758 -15.51 6.43 26.98
CA ASN A 758 -16.43 5.47 26.39
C ASN A 758 -16.80 5.72 24.92
N SER A 759 -16.01 6.48 24.13
CA SER A 759 -16.26 6.59 22.68
C SER A 759 -16.25 5.22 21.99
N ILE A 760 -17.42 4.78 21.53
CA ILE A 760 -17.61 3.47 20.87
C ILE A 760 -16.91 3.47 19.51
N PHE A 761 -16.83 4.60 18.81
CA PHE A 761 -16.23 4.67 17.46
C PHE A 761 -14.75 4.24 17.45
N ILE A 762 -13.91 4.84 18.30
CA ILE A 762 -12.49 4.46 18.38
C ILE A 762 -12.31 3.12 19.06
N LYS A 763 -13.10 2.78 20.09
CA LYS A 763 -13.01 1.46 20.75
C LYS A 763 -13.19 0.32 19.74
N MET A 764 -14.17 0.43 18.83
CA MET A 764 -14.38 -0.55 17.76
C MET A 764 -13.16 -0.70 16.86
N LEU A 765 -12.52 0.41 16.50
CA LEU A 765 -11.33 0.39 15.65
C LEU A 765 -10.12 -0.18 16.39
N LEU A 766 -9.98 0.12 17.70
CA LEU A 766 -8.90 -0.38 18.54
C LEU A 766 -8.96 -1.89 18.81
N LEU A 767 -10.09 -2.54 18.53
CA LEU A 767 -10.17 -4.01 18.52
C LEU A 767 -9.37 -4.63 17.38
N GLU A 768 -9.10 -3.88 16.32
CA GLU A 768 -8.51 -4.40 15.08
C GLU A 768 -7.29 -3.60 14.58
N MET A 769 -7.05 -2.41 15.13
CA MET A 769 -5.98 -1.49 14.73
C MET A 769 -5.30 -0.82 15.93
N THR A 770 -4.05 -0.40 15.75
CA THR A 770 -3.36 0.46 16.71
C THR A 770 -3.75 1.93 16.54
N ASN A 771 -3.48 2.78 17.55
CA ASN A 771 -3.68 4.23 17.46
C ASN A 771 -3.05 4.83 16.19
N THR A 772 -1.80 4.43 15.90
CA THR A 772 -1.06 4.90 14.73
C THR A 772 -1.74 4.49 13.42
N GLN A 773 -2.22 3.25 13.31
CA GLN A 773 -2.92 2.78 12.10
C GLN A 773 -4.22 3.56 11.86
N ILE A 774 -4.97 3.87 12.92
CA ILE A 774 -6.20 4.65 12.83
C ILE A 774 -5.89 6.06 12.33
N ILE A 775 -4.95 6.77 12.95
CA ILE A 775 -4.57 8.13 12.54
C ILE A 775 -4.01 8.16 11.12
N ASP A 776 -3.10 7.25 10.79
CA ASP A 776 -2.54 7.16 9.44
C ASP A 776 -3.67 6.99 8.40
N ARG A 777 -4.64 6.12 8.66
CA ARG A 777 -5.79 5.90 7.75
C ARG A 777 -6.69 7.13 7.61
N LEU A 778 -6.99 7.79 8.72
CA LEU A 778 -7.79 9.02 8.73
C LEU A 778 -7.11 10.14 7.91
N ILE A 779 -5.80 10.32 8.09
CA ILE A 779 -5.03 11.32 7.37
C ILE A 779 -4.94 10.98 5.87
N ILE A 780 -4.63 9.72 5.52
CA ILE A 780 -4.56 9.27 4.12
C ILE A 780 -5.89 9.52 3.40
N SER A 781 -7.01 9.16 4.03
CA SER A 781 -8.36 9.41 3.48
C SER A 781 -8.63 10.91 3.31
N SER A 782 -8.21 11.73 4.26
CA SER A 782 -8.38 13.19 4.21
C SER A 782 -7.58 13.83 3.07
N LEU A 783 -6.32 13.42 2.89
CA LEU A 783 -5.47 13.87 1.79
C LEU A 783 -6.01 13.40 0.44
N ASN A 784 -6.51 12.16 0.36
CA ASN A 784 -7.15 11.63 -0.84
C ASN A 784 -8.38 12.45 -1.23
N LYS A 785 -9.27 12.73 -0.27
CA LYS A 785 -10.44 13.61 -0.45
C LYS A 785 -10.02 14.98 -1.00
N ASN A 786 -9.04 15.62 -0.38
CA ASN A 786 -8.56 16.94 -0.80
C ASN A 786 -8.01 16.94 -2.25
N ARG A 787 -7.22 15.91 -2.60
CA ARG A 787 -6.71 15.75 -3.98
C ARG A 787 -7.83 15.58 -5.01
N LEU A 788 -8.91 14.87 -4.67
CA LEU A 788 -10.05 14.71 -5.57
C LEU A 788 -10.80 16.03 -5.79
N LEU A 789 -10.94 16.86 -4.75
CA LEU A 789 -11.54 18.20 -4.87
C LEU A 789 -10.71 19.12 -5.78
N LYS A 790 -9.39 19.24 -5.54
CA LYS A 790 -8.48 20.02 -6.40
C LYS A 790 -8.51 19.60 -7.88
N LYS A 791 -8.73 18.31 -8.17
CA LYS A 791 -8.83 17.81 -9.54
C LYS A 791 -10.10 18.30 -10.26
N LEU A 792 -11.20 18.52 -9.53
CA LEU A 792 -12.44 19.05 -10.11
C LEU A 792 -12.32 20.53 -10.44
N GLU A 793 -11.58 21.29 -9.64
CA GLU A 793 -11.31 22.71 -9.88
C GLU A 793 -10.48 22.93 -11.14
N LYS A 794 -9.39 22.19 -11.35
CA LYS A 794 -8.53 22.33 -12.54
C LYS A 794 -9.18 21.95 -13.87
N LYS A 795 -10.30 21.22 -13.83
CA LYS A 795 -11.06 20.80 -15.03
C LYS A 795 -12.16 21.79 -15.40
N ARG A 796 -12.52 22.70 -14.49
CA ARG A 796 -13.44 23.82 -14.73
C ARG A 796 -12.62 25.02 -15.13
#